data_AF-A0A8H6TSM2-F1
#
_entry.id   AF-A0A8H6TSM2-F1
#
_cell.length_a   1.000
_cell.length_b   1.000
_cell.length_c   1.000
_cell.angle_alpha   90.00
_cell.angle_beta   90.00
_cell.angle_gamma   90.00
#
_symmetry.space_group_name_H-M   'P 1'
#
loop_
_entity.id
_entity.type
_entity.pdbx_description
1 polymer ?
#
loop_
_entity_poly.entity_id
_entity_poly.type
_entity_poly.pdbx_seq_one_letter_code
_entity_poly.pdbx_strand_id
1 'polypeptide(L)'
;MHSDEDSSSSDDDHRTTLQRREEEQQQARIQQIRAVAKALLNTVTREFADWKREYILKPAQELLRATYPSSGTQAFEPVTVSGPPLAAFEPTETDPDDVLVYCEYDENGKPLDPPRAVHVEVIDAPKLDDGQSYDPGPRYQYCAPTSSNYNARLHDNVQAQFMPFPDRDDFPRTRYMAAFNSKSAWTEMGRDGRIVLVENDPDRELIIYETIRRLHLDQGFDVKDLDDVLRNVEGMRGLPLRDADDRGFLWEYEKRDIPNIVWADGHTTATAPTLPVGLVLPPGDPTNIIERLNRVGKRFCSNLNCVTNSCGVHISNDWEVMAAPVLKKTATRTSHEIIQMKHEEEDPEPCERHCFILNQFDDDDDMDGHLDATKRALAFGLLDLEPDFLPCDLAVIADLDCITCFKLRREYIDDKKVKVKPFESGAEEDYDNWTEYKLPPMVQPEKWKTSHTRPCNHEGPCDDACECVQEYARCERTCQCAPNCRNRWKGCNSSCAKRGNCGRFVADPANVKNPKAICLCRRAGRECDPELCTGCNARQDPEHIGGRRKGRRFIRKCDNMPIQRGECKVMRGAIDVKQSAYGFGAFAGEDIKTNDMVGDYTGEILFVEAAATDAMPVDHRDILHEYLGTNYFFGLSRATIDARLLGNPTRFLNDAKPRKPNCKAENVLVNGQRRIWLRASKFSEPELNMHWNLAVRPIEKGVELTLDYGKEYWKQKETKTSEQKQESRSGSEEA
;
A
#
# COMPACT_ATOMS: atom_id res chain seq x y z
N MET A 1 22.72 -1.43 -83.65
CA MET A 1 22.44 -1.88 -82.27
C MET A 1 23.51 -1.25 -81.40
N HIS A 2 23.20 -0.05 -80.90
CA HIS A 2 23.92 0.60 -79.80
C HIS A 2 23.00 0.54 -78.58
N SER A 3 23.59 0.71 -77.40
CA SER A 3 22.93 0.81 -76.08
C SER A 3 22.68 -0.57 -75.44
N ASP A 4 22.86 -0.86 -74.14
CA ASP A 4 23.18 -0.09 -72.94
C ASP A 4 23.66 -1.10 -71.87
N GLU A 5 24.95 -1.21 -71.56
CA GLU A 5 25.42 -2.00 -70.41
C GLU A 5 26.75 -1.43 -69.92
N ASP A 6 26.75 -0.35 -69.11
CA ASP A 6 27.93 0.03 -68.29
C ASP A 6 27.67 1.18 -67.28
N SER A 7 26.41 1.45 -66.87
CA SER A 7 26.10 2.56 -65.93
C SER A 7 25.61 2.15 -64.54
N SER A 8 25.44 0.86 -64.23
CA SER A 8 24.91 0.43 -62.92
C SER A 8 25.97 0.21 -61.83
N SER A 9 27.26 0.08 -62.17
CA SER A 9 28.32 -0.23 -61.21
C SER A 9 28.87 0.99 -60.46
N SER A 10 28.84 2.20 -61.03
CA SER A 10 29.42 3.39 -60.38
C SER A 10 28.47 4.03 -59.37
N ASP A 11 27.17 3.88 -59.53
CA ASP A 11 26.16 4.47 -58.65
C ASP A 11 26.06 3.71 -57.32
N ASP A 12 26.25 2.39 -57.32
CA ASP A 12 26.30 1.57 -56.08
C ASP A 12 27.59 1.81 -55.28
N ASP A 13 28.74 2.00 -55.94
CA ASP A 13 30.01 2.39 -55.29
C ASP A 13 29.96 3.82 -54.72
N HIS A 14 29.24 4.73 -55.39
CA HIS A 14 29.04 6.09 -54.89
C HIS A 14 28.10 6.12 -53.67
N ARG A 15 27.02 5.33 -53.72
CA ARG A 15 26.04 5.23 -52.62
C ARG A 15 26.63 4.57 -51.36
N THR A 16 27.44 3.53 -51.53
CA THR A 16 28.18 2.89 -50.41
C THR A 16 29.26 3.81 -49.84
N THR A 17 29.95 4.60 -50.67
CA THR A 17 30.93 5.59 -50.21
C THR A 17 30.27 6.74 -49.43
N LEU A 18 29.08 7.19 -49.85
CA LEU A 18 28.29 8.20 -49.12
C LEU A 18 27.80 7.66 -47.78
N GLN A 19 27.25 6.45 -47.73
CA GLN A 19 26.86 5.79 -46.49
C GLN A 19 28.03 5.65 -45.52
N ARG A 20 29.22 5.24 -46.00
CA ARG A 20 30.41 5.13 -45.14
C ARG A 20 30.85 6.48 -44.57
N ARG A 21 30.73 7.57 -45.34
CA ARG A 21 31.03 8.93 -44.86
C ARG A 21 30.02 9.42 -43.83
N GLU A 22 28.73 9.11 -44.02
CA GLU A 22 27.69 9.41 -43.05
C GLU A 22 27.92 8.65 -41.73
N GLU A 23 28.28 7.37 -41.80
CA GLU A 23 28.64 6.55 -40.64
C GLU A 23 29.89 7.07 -39.92
N GLU A 24 30.95 7.43 -40.66
CA GLU A 24 32.18 8.01 -40.10
C GLU A 24 31.90 9.36 -39.40
N GLN A 25 31.05 10.22 -39.99
CA GLN A 25 30.63 11.49 -39.37
C GLN A 25 29.77 11.26 -38.12
N GLN A 26 28.84 10.31 -38.17
CA GLN A 26 28.01 9.96 -37.02
C GLN A 26 28.84 9.40 -35.87
N GLN A 27 29.82 8.56 -36.16
CA GLN A 27 30.73 8.01 -35.17
C GLN A 27 31.63 9.08 -34.54
N ALA A 28 32.13 10.02 -35.34
CA ALA A 28 32.90 11.17 -34.84
C ALA A 28 32.07 12.06 -33.92
N ARG A 29 30.80 12.34 -34.27
CA ARG A 29 29.84 13.07 -33.43
C ARG A 29 29.65 12.39 -32.09
N ILE A 30 29.42 11.07 -32.07
CA ILE A 30 29.23 10.28 -30.84
C ILE A 30 30.50 10.32 -29.96
N GLN A 31 31.68 10.20 -30.55
CA GLN A 31 32.94 10.29 -29.79
C GLN A 31 33.13 11.67 -29.14
N GLN A 32 32.79 12.74 -29.86
CA GLN A 32 32.85 14.11 -29.32
C GLN A 32 31.87 14.30 -28.16
N ILE A 33 30.62 13.87 -28.32
CA ILE A 33 29.58 13.91 -27.27
C ILE A 33 30.07 13.24 -25.99
N ARG A 34 30.60 12.00 -26.10
CA ARG A 34 31.12 11.24 -24.95
C ARG A 34 32.32 11.91 -24.29
N ALA A 35 33.20 12.54 -25.08
CA ALA A 35 34.36 13.25 -24.55
C ALA A 35 33.95 14.50 -23.75
N VAL A 36 33.00 15.28 -24.27
CA VAL A 36 32.43 16.46 -23.58
C VAL A 36 31.75 16.03 -22.27
N ALA A 37 30.92 14.98 -22.32
CA ALA A 37 30.25 14.44 -21.13
C ALA A 37 31.25 13.98 -20.06
N LYS A 38 32.31 13.26 -20.44
CA LYS A 38 33.35 12.82 -19.49
C LYS A 38 34.12 13.99 -18.86
N ALA A 39 34.41 15.03 -19.63
CA ALA A 39 35.09 16.23 -19.11
C ALA A 39 34.22 16.99 -18.10
N LEU A 40 32.93 17.14 -18.41
CA LEU A 40 31.97 17.81 -17.53
C LEU A 40 31.72 17.00 -16.25
N LEU A 41 31.56 15.68 -16.37
CA LEU A 41 31.43 14.78 -15.21
C LEU A 41 32.59 14.97 -14.21
N ASN A 42 33.83 15.00 -14.70
CA ASN A 42 35.02 15.20 -13.86
C ASN A 42 35.05 16.57 -13.18
N THR A 43 34.40 17.56 -13.78
CA THR A 43 34.27 18.91 -13.21
C THR A 43 33.24 18.90 -12.09
N VAL A 44 32.02 18.42 -12.37
CA VAL A 44 30.92 18.31 -11.40
C VAL A 44 31.32 17.44 -10.20
N THR A 45 32.02 16.33 -10.43
CA THR A 45 32.53 15.45 -9.36
C THR A 45 33.43 16.19 -8.39
N ARG A 46 34.28 17.10 -8.89
CA ARG A 46 35.20 17.88 -8.08
C ARG A 46 34.46 18.93 -7.26
N GLU A 47 33.54 19.65 -7.90
CA GLU A 47 32.67 20.62 -7.22
C GLU A 47 31.91 19.96 -6.07
N PHE A 48 31.32 18.79 -6.33
CA PHE A 48 30.62 18.02 -5.31
C PHE A 48 31.54 17.57 -4.17
N ALA A 49 32.75 17.10 -4.49
CA ALA A 49 33.71 16.67 -3.47
C ALA A 49 34.18 17.82 -2.56
N ASP A 50 34.34 19.02 -3.12
CA ASP A 50 34.68 20.22 -2.37
C ASP A 50 33.52 20.65 -1.45
N TRP A 51 32.28 20.64 -1.97
CA TRP A 51 31.08 20.89 -1.17
C TRP A 51 30.92 19.87 -0.03
N LYS A 52 31.00 18.56 -0.32
CA LYS A 52 30.85 17.48 0.67
C LYS A 52 31.89 17.60 1.78
N ARG A 53 33.12 18.00 1.45
CA ARG A 53 34.19 18.20 2.43
C ARG A 53 33.85 19.32 3.41
N GLU A 54 33.41 20.47 2.89
CA GLU A 54 33.17 21.66 3.70
C GLU A 54 31.88 21.56 4.52
N TYR A 55 30.79 21.10 3.92
CA TYR A 55 29.45 21.17 4.52
C TYR A 55 28.98 19.89 5.20
N ILE A 56 29.59 18.73 4.91
CA ILE A 56 29.19 17.44 5.51
C ILE A 56 30.30 16.87 6.39
N LEU A 57 31.48 16.60 5.82
CA LEU A 57 32.52 15.85 6.51
C LEU A 57 33.15 16.63 7.67
N LYS A 58 33.40 17.93 7.49
CA LYS A 58 33.98 18.78 8.52
C LYS A 58 33.05 18.94 9.74
N PRO A 59 31.76 19.30 9.59
CA PRO A 59 30.81 19.30 10.71
C PRO A 59 30.64 17.94 11.39
N ALA A 60 30.55 16.85 10.62
CA ALA A 60 30.43 15.50 11.17
C ALA A 60 31.64 15.10 12.03
N GLN A 61 32.85 15.45 11.60
CA GLN A 61 34.08 15.21 12.38
C GLN A 61 34.11 16.04 13.67
N GLU A 62 33.66 17.29 13.64
CA GLU A 62 33.56 18.15 14.82
C GLU A 62 32.55 17.57 15.83
N LEU A 63 31.37 17.14 15.36
CA LEU A 63 30.34 16.47 16.16
C LEU A 63 30.84 15.16 16.80
N LEU A 64 31.55 14.32 16.04
CA LEU A 64 32.12 13.07 16.55
C LEU A 64 33.14 13.35 17.65
N ARG A 65 34.00 14.35 17.48
CA ARG A 65 34.98 14.77 18.51
C ARG A 65 34.31 15.32 19.76
N ALA A 66 33.20 16.04 19.61
CA ALA A 66 32.42 16.56 20.73
C ALA A 66 31.73 15.43 21.53
N THR A 67 31.20 14.44 20.82
CA THR A 67 30.43 13.33 21.40
C THR A 67 31.32 12.30 22.09
N TYR A 68 32.51 12.04 21.53
CA TYR A 68 33.49 11.10 22.06
C TYR A 68 34.82 11.81 22.32
N PRO A 69 34.91 12.69 23.34
CA PRO A 69 36.15 13.39 23.64
C PRO A 69 37.23 12.36 24.01
N SER A 70 38.36 12.43 23.31
CA SER A 70 39.55 11.67 23.71
C SER A 70 40.00 12.15 25.10
N SER A 71 40.54 11.26 25.92
CA SER A 71 41.09 11.64 27.23
C SER A 71 42.18 12.71 27.04
N GLY A 72 41.87 13.96 27.40
CA GLY A 72 42.77 15.11 27.26
C GLY A 72 42.35 16.19 26.26
N THR A 73 41.27 16.03 25.49
CA THR A 73 40.71 17.13 24.69
C THR A 73 39.86 18.07 25.56
N GLN A 74 40.12 19.38 25.44
CA GLN A 74 39.31 20.45 26.05
C GLN A 74 37.83 20.24 25.73
N ALA A 75 36.96 20.49 26.71
CA ALA A 75 35.52 20.43 26.53
C ALA A 75 35.11 21.23 25.28
N PHE A 76 34.27 20.63 24.44
CA PHE A 76 33.64 21.30 23.31
C PHE A 76 32.91 22.54 23.86
N GLU A 77 33.36 23.74 23.52
CA GLU A 77 32.52 24.92 23.68
C GLU A 77 31.39 24.76 22.66
N PRO A 78 30.12 24.66 23.11
CA PRO A 78 29.01 24.54 22.18
C PRO A 78 29.10 25.70 21.18
N VAL A 79 29.02 25.38 19.89
CA VAL A 79 28.83 26.40 18.85
C VAL A 79 27.53 27.09 19.20
N THR A 80 27.66 28.26 19.82
CA THR A 80 26.55 29.17 20.03
C THR A 80 26.22 29.69 18.64
N VAL A 81 25.23 29.08 18.01
CA VAL A 81 24.55 29.71 16.87
C VAL A 81 24.09 31.05 17.40
N SER A 82 24.65 32.14 16.87
CA SER A 82 24.29 33.51 17.24
C SER A 82 22.93 33.86 16.64
N GLY A 83 21.91 33.08 17.00
CA GLY A 83 20.51 33.46 16.90
C GLY A 83 20.13 34.31 18.10
N PRO A 84 19.05 35.13 18.00
CA PRO A 84 18.58 35.91 19.14
C PRO A 84 18.37 34.96 20.33
N PRO A 85 18.87 35.31 21.52
CA PRO A 85 18.84 34.40 22.64
C PRO A 85 17.39 34.07 22.99
N LEU A 86 17.11 32.79 23.24
CA LEU A 86 15.90 32.33 23.95
C LEU A 86 15.64 33.12 25.26
N ALA A 87 16.63 33.88 25.75
CA ALA A 87 16.55 34.80 26.88
C ALA A 87 15.54 35.96 26.72
N ALA A 88 14.91 36.15 25.55
CA ALA A 88 13.86 37.17 25.38
C ALA A 88 12.45 36.69 25.78
N PHE A 89 12.28 35.42 26.17
CA PHE A 89 11.00 34.89 26.63
C PHE A 89 10.96 34.92 28.17
N GLU A 90 10.33 35.95 28.74
CA GLU A 90 9.95 35.96 30.16
C GLU A 90 8.54 35.35 30.26
N PRO A 91 8.35 34.16 30.85
CA PRO A 91 7.03 33.59 31.05
C PRO A 91 6.23 34.50 31.97
N THR A 92 5.15 35.09 31.45
CA THR A 92 4.18 35.80 32.29
C THR A 92 3.36 34.77 33.07
N GLU A 93 3.67 34.63 34.37
CA GLU A 93 2.82 34.02 35.42
C GLU A 93 2.69 32.48 35.51
N THR A 94 3.66 31.69 35.04
CA THR A 94 3.70 30.22 35.32
C THR A 94 5.09 29.73 35.72
N ASP A 95 5.16 28.65 36.50
CA ASP A 95 6.41 28.01 36.94
C ASP A 95 7.27 27.67 35.70
N PRO A 96 8.50 28.17 35.58
CA PRO A 96 9.35 27.95 34.42
C PRO A 96 9.63 26.47 34.10
N ASP A 97 9.39 25.57 35.05
CA ASP A 97 9.58 24.12 34.88
C ASP A 97 8.44 23.43 34.09
N ASP A 98 7.28 24.09 33.89
CA ASP A 98 6.09 23.53 33.22
C ASP A 98 6.01 23.84 31.71
N VAL A 99 6.98 24.59 31.18
CA VAL A 99 6.94 25.15 29.83
C VAL A 99 8.16 24.74 29.01
N LEU A 100 7.93 23.89 28.01
CA LEU A 100 8.94 23.53 27.02
C LEU A 100 8.90 24.53 25.87
N VAL A 101 9.97 25.30 25.69
CA VAL A 101 10.10 26.25 24.57
C VAL A 101 10.87 25.60 23.44
N TYR A 102 10.27 25.53 22.25
CA TYR A 102 10.93 25.02 21.06
C TYR A 102 10.94 26.06 19.94
N CYS A 103 11.94 25.99 19.06
CA CYS A 103 12.11 26.87 17.92
C CYS A 103 12.53 26.04 16.71
N GLU A 104 11.83 26.21 15.58
CA GLU A 104 12.15 25.53 14.34
C GLU A 104 13.12 26.41 13.52
N TYR A 105 14.10 25.79 12.88
CA TYR A 105 15.11 26.48 12.07
C TYR A 105 15.06 25.96 10.63
N ASP A 106 15.33 26.85 9.67
CA ASP A 106 15.50 26.47 8.28
C ASP A 106 16.87 25.81 8.04
N GLU A 107 17.08 25.32 6.83
CA GLU A 107 18.34 24.68 6.39
C GLU A 107 19.58 25.59 6.53
N ASN A 108 19.39 26.90 6.68
CA ASN A 108 20.44 27.89 6.86
C ASN A 108 20.61 28.29 8.35
N GLY A 109 19.91 27.62 9.27
CA GLY A 109 19.97 27.90 10.71
C GLY A 109 19.22 29.18 11.11
N LYS A 110 18.32 29.70 10.27
CA LYS A 110 17.46 30.84 10.62
C LYS A 110 16.14 30.34 11.21
N PRO A 111 15.65 30.91 12.32
CA PRO A 111 14.38 30.49 12.90
C PRO A 111 13.23 30.73 11.91
N LEU A 112 12.46 29.67 11.63
CA LEU A 112 11.29 29.70 10.76
C LEU A 112 10.14 30.48 11.40
N ASP A 113 10.02 30.35 12.72
CA ASP A 113 8.98 30.98 13.53
C ASP A 113 9.56 31.45 14.88
N PRO A 114 8.85 32.35 15.59
CA PRO A 114 9.17 32.68 16.98
C PRO A 114 9.13 31.43 17.88
N PRO A 115 9.92 31.38 18.97
CA PRO A 115 9.87 30.29 19.94
C PRO A 115 8.44 30.05 20.45
N ARG A 116 8.01 28.78 20.43
CA ARG A 116 6.68 28.36 20.88
C ARG A 116 6.78 27.67 22.22
N ALA A 117 5.92 28.06 23.15
CA ALA A 117 5.76 27.46 24.46
C ALA A 117 4.75 26.30 24.38
N VAL A 118 5.17 25.12 24.85
CA VAL A 118 4.29 23.97 25.05
C VAL A 118 4.18 23.74 26.55
N HIS A 119 2.97 23.85 27.08
CA HIS A 119 2.68 23.44 28.44
C HIS A 119 2.72 21.92 28.52
N VAL A 120 3.60 21.39 29.34
CA VAL A 120 3.69 19.97 29.60
C VAL A 120 3.08 19.72 30.98
N GLU A 121 2.25 18.70 31.10
CA GLU A 121 1.80 18.27 32.42
C GLU A 121 3.00 17.70 33.18
N VAL A 122 3.52 18.47 34.13
CA VAL A 122 4.58 18.02 35.01
C VAL A 122 3.98 17.10 36.06
N ILE A 123 4.35 15.83 35.97
CA ILE A 123 3.97 14.82 36.95
C ILE A 123 5.12 14.74 37.94
N ASP A 124 4.91 15.26 39.16
CA ASP A 124 5.85 15.11 40.26
C ASP A 124 6.09 13.63 40.56
N ALA A 125 7.25 13.12 40.16
CA ALA A 125 7.66 11.78 40.53
C ALA A 125 7.96 11.76 42.04
N PRO A 126 7.46 10.75 42.79
CA PRO A 126 7.66 10.70 44.24
C PRO A 126 9.15 10.67 44.56
N LYS A 127 9.60 11.62 45.37
CA LYS A 127 11.00 11.72 45.81
C LYS A 127 11.39 10.43 46.54
N LEU A 128 12.33 9.67 45.95
CA LEU A 128 12.85 8.46 46.54
C LEU A 128 13.78 8.78 47.72
N ASP A 129 13.74 7.97 48.77
CA ASP A 129 14.70 8.06 49.88
C ASP A 129 16.12 7.70 49.40
N ASP A 130 17.15 8.15 50.13
CA ASP A 130 18.55 7.83 49.83
C ASP A 130 18.76 6.31 49.72
N GLY A 131 19.24 5.87 48.55
CA GLY A 131 19.50 4.45 48.25
C GLY A 131 18.33 3.69 47.61
N GLN A 132 17.18 4.33 47.39
CA GLN A 132 16.10 3.77 46.57
C GLN A 132 16.24 4.18 45.10
N SER A 133 15.88 3.27 44.19
CA SER A 133 15.79 3.53 42.75
C SER A 133 14.39 3.18 42.25
N TYR A 134 13.93 3.86 41.19
CA TYR A 134 12.71 3.46 40.51
C TYR A 134 12.87 2.04 39.94
N ASP A 135 11.87 1.19 40.16
CA ASP A 135 11.83 -0.10 39.49
C ASP A 135 11.71 0.13 37.98
N PRO A 136 12.59 -0.46 37.16
CA PRO A 136 12.49 -0.33 35.73
C PRO A 136 11.19 -0.97 35.26
N GLY A 137 10.46 -0.27 34.39
CA GLY A 137 9.28 -0.82 33.73
C GLY A 137 9.61 -2.05 32.89
N PRO A 138 8.60 -2.83 32.46
CA PRO A 138 8.82 -3.94 31.54
C PRO A 138 9.49 -3.48 30.25
N ARG A 139 10.31 -4.36 29.65
CA ARG A 139 10.95 -4.06 28.36
C ARG A 139 9.90 -3.74 27.30
N TYR A 140 10.09 -2.63 26.60
CA TYR A 140 9.27 -2.20 25.49
C TYR A 140 10.14 -2.02 24.24
N GLN A 141 9.61 -2.41 23.09
CA GLN A 141 10.18 -2.09 21.79
C GLN A 141 9.22 -1.21 21.02
N TYR A 142 9.79 -0.25 20.29
CA TYR A 142 9.02 0.61 19.41
C TYR A 142 8.12 -0.21 18.50
N CYS A 143 6.87 0.24 18.39
CA CYS A 143 5.87 -0.34 17.52
C CYS A 143 5.02 0.79 16.96
N ALA A 144 4.97 0.89 15.64
CA ALA A 144 4.09 1.81 14.95
C ALA A 144 2.62 1.37 15.16
N PRO A 145 1.73 2.25 15.65
CA PRO A 145 0.32 1.92 15.78
C PRO A 145 -0.33 1.78 14.39
N THR A 146 -1.21 0.80 14.22
CA THR A 146 -2.00 0.65 12.99
C THR A 146 -3.41 0.14 13.27
N SER A 147 -4.37 0.45 12.40
CA SER A 147 -5.73 -0.12 12.40
C SER A 147 -5.93 -1.19 11.32
N SER A 148 -4.88 -1.48 10.54
CA SER A 148 -4.92 -2.44 9.43
C SER A 148 -3.56 -3.12 9.25
N ASN A 149 -3.59 -4.30 8.64
CA ASN A 149 -2.38 -5.01 8.26
C ASN A 149 -1.63 -4.30 7.13
N TYR A 150 -0.32 -4.47 7.06
CA TYR A 150 0.54 -4.03 5.95
C TYR A 150 1.25 -5.23 5.33
N ASN A 151 1.63 -5.17 4.07
CA ASN A 151 2.43 -6.20 3.43
C ASN A 151 3.90 -6.02 3.83
N ALA A 152 4.48 -7.01 4.50
CA ALA A 152 5.85 -6.96 4.98
C ALA A 152 6.88 -6.80 3.85
N ARG A 153 6.51 -7.19 2.63
CA ARG A 153 7.39 -7.05 1.47
C ARG A 153 7.92 -5.65 1.31
N LEU A 154 7.12 -4.62 1.59
CA LEU A 154 7.55 -3.21 1.56
C LEU A 154 8.85 -2.96 2.33
N HIS A 155 9.21 -3.85 3.26
CA HIS A 155 10.40 -3.80 4.09
C HIS A 155 11.29 -5.05 3.97
N ASP A 156 10.91 -6.08 3.21
CA ASP A 156 11.73 -7.27 2.93
C ASP A 156 12.81 -6.94 1.91
N ASN A 157 13.91 -6.42 2.43
CA ASN A 157 15.09 -6.14 1.65
C ASN A 157 15.91 -7.42 1.45
N VAL A 158 16.40 -7.64 0.24
CA VAL A 158 17.37 -8.71 -0.07
C VAL A 158 18.75 -8.47 0.57
N GLN A 159 18.95 -7.29 1.16
CA GLN A 159 20.17 -6.89 1.86
C GLN A 159 19.82 -6.39 3.26
N ALA A 160 20.72 -6.61 4.22
CA ALA A 160 20.56 -6.06 5.55
C ALA A 160 20.63 -4.53 5.50
N GLN A 161 19.57 -3.85 5.95
CA GLN A 161 19.55 -2.38 5.99
C GLN A 161 20.48 -1.85 7.09
N PHE A 162 20.42 -2.44 8.28
CA PHE A 162 21.30 -2.09 9.40
C PHE A 162 21.57 -3.34 10.25
N MET A 163 22.70 -3.35 10.98
CA MET A 163 22.99 -4.39 11.97
C MET A 163 22.19 -4.10 13.25
N PRO A 164 21.27 -4.98 13.68
CA PRO A 164 20.58 -4.84 14.96
C PRO A 164 21.57 -4.99 16.11
N PHE A 165 21.36 -4.22 17.18
CA PHE A 165 22.16 -4.30 18.41
C PHE A 165 23.68 -4.28 18.14
N PRO A 166 24.19 -3.28 17.40
CA PRO A 166 25.57 -3.27 16.92
C PRO A 166 26.60 -3.16 18.05
N ASP A 167 26.17 -2.75 19.24
CA ASP A 167 26.91 -2.60 20.49
C ASP A 167 26.89 -3.87 21.38
N ARG A 168 26.16 -4.92 20.98
CA ARG A 168 25.94 -6.13 21.77
C ARG A 168 26.73 -7.30 21.21
N ASP A 169 27.64 -7.84 21.99
CA ASP A 169 28.51 -8.97 21.57
C ASP A 169 27.75 -10.30 21.53
N ASP A 170 26.65 -10.42 22.27
CA ASP A 170 25.80 -11.61 22.35
C ASP A 170 24.81 -11.75 21.19
N PHE A 171 24.67 -10.73 20.33
CA PHE A 171 23.78 -10.81 19.17
C PHE A 171 24.37 -11.72 18.07
N PRO A 172 23.61 -12.68 17.50
CA PRO A 172 24.11 -13.63 16.51
C PRO A 172 24.29 -13.02 15.11
N ARG A 173 25.26 -12.12 14.96
CA ARG A 173 25.52 -11.32 13.74
C ARG A 173 25.69 -12.18 12.49
N THR A 174 26.47 -13.25 12.58
CA THR A 174 26.73 -14.15 11.44
C THR A 174 25.45 -14.82 10.95
N ARG A 175 24.60 -15.30 11.87
CA ARG A 175 23.31 -15.93 11.55
C ARG A 175 22.33 -14.91 10.97
N TYR A 176 22.31 -13.70 11.51
CA TYR A 176 21.50 -12.60 11.00
C TYR A 176 21.91 -12.21 9.58
N MET A 177 23.20 -11.99 9.33
CA MET A 177 23.71 -11.62 8.00
C MET A 177 23.54 -12.74 6.98
N ALA A 178 23.59 -14.01 7.39
CA ALA A 178 23.34 -15.15 6.51
C ALA A 178 21.91 -15.12 5.92
N ALA A 179 20.93 -14.55 6.63
CA ALA A 179 19.57 -14.35 6.09
C ALA A 179 19.58 -13.43 4.84
N PHE A 180 20.56 -12.55 4.71
CA PHE A 180 20.71 -11.59 3.62
C PHE A 180 21.86 -11.95 2.66
N ASN A 181 22.26 -13.22 2.60
CA ASN A 181 23.43 -13.67 1.83
C ASN A 181 24.71 -12.86 2.15
N SER A 182 24.84 -12.41 3.40
CA SER A 182 25.91 -11.53 3.88
C SER A 182 26.04 -10.19 3.15
N LYS A 183 24.97 -9.73 2.48
CA LYS A 183 24.92 -8.43 1.81
C LYS A 183 24.31 -7.37 2.73
N SER A 184 24.86 -6.16 2.68
CA SER A 184 24.33 -4.98 3.34
C SER A 184 23.93 -3.95 2.29
N ALA A 185 22.87 -3.19 2.56
CA ALA A 185 22.35 -2.17 1.64
C ALA A 185 23.34 -1.02 1.45
N TRP A 186 24.21 -0.79 2.43
CA TRP A 186 25.13 0.35 2.45
C TRP A 186 26.58 -0.05 2.19
N THR A 187 26.90 -1.33 2.34
CA THR A 187 28.29 -1.80 2.35
C THR A 187 28.46 -3.14 1.68
N GLU A 188 29.43 -3.23 0.77
CA GLU A 188 29.99 -4.46 0.24
C GLU A 188 31.40 -4.70 0.78
N MET A 189 31.78 -5.95 0.99
CA MET A 189 33.18 -6.27 1.26
C MET A 189 33.96 -6.31 -0.06
N GLY A 190 34.90 -5.39 -0.21
CA GLY A 190 35.88 -5.39 -1.29
C GLY A 190 36.76 -6.65 -1.26
N ARG A 191 37.37 -6.98 -2.39
CA ARG A 191 38.26 -8.15 -2.53
C ARG A 191 39.48 -8.12 -1.60
N ASP A 192 39.83 -6.95 -1.06
CA ASP A 192 40.90 -6.71 -0.09
C ASP A 192 40.42 -6.74 1.38
N GLY A 193 39.14 -7.09 1.61
CA GLY A 193 38.55 -7.12 2.95
C GLY A 193 38.15 -5.76 3.51
N ARG A 194 38.21 -4.68 2.70
CA ARG A 194 37.73 -3.36 3.09
C ARG A 194 36.25 -3.18 2.78
N ILE A 195 35.57 -2.39 3.60
CA ILE A 195 34.18 -1.98 3.37
C ILE A 195 34.15 -0.96 2.22
N VAL A 196 33.38 -1.24 1.17
CA VAL A 196 33.14 -0.38 0.00
C VAL A 196 31.64 -0.05 -0.07
N LEU A 197 31.28 1.17 -0.46
CA LEU A 197 29.87 1.57 -0.66
C LEU A 197 29.30 0.93 -1.94
N VAL A 198 28.02 0.55 -1.93
CA VAL A 198 27.31 -0.21 -2.99
C VAL A 198 27.11 0.63 -4.27
N GLU A 199 26.87 -0.03 -5.43
CA GLU A 199 26.63 0.57 -6.75
C GLU A 199 25.55 1.68 -6.83
N ASN A 200 24.63 1.74 -5.85
CA ASN A 200 23.57 2.78 -5.73
C ASN A 200 24.00 3.94 -4.81
N ASP A 201 25.16 4.52 -5.09
CA ASP A 201 25.70 5.66 -4.35
C ASP A 201 24.85 6.93 -4.62
N PRO A 202 24.16 7.51 -3.62
CA PRO A 202 23.35 8.71 -3.81
C PRO A 202 24.20 9.91 -4.27
N ASP A 203 25.47 9.99 -3.85
CA ASP A 203 26.37 11.06 -4.29
C ASP A 203 26.59 10.98 -5.80
N ARG A 204 26.74 9.77 -6.32
CA ARG A 204 26.91 9.51 -7.75
C ARG A 204 25.70 9.94 -8.56
N GLU A 205 24.49 9.66 -8.07
CA GLU A 205 23.25 10.08 -8.74
C GLU A 205 23.12 11.60 -8.80
N LEU A 206 23.44 12.31 -7.71
CA LEU A 206 23.47 13.78 -7.66
C LEU A 206 24.46 14.36 -8.69
N ILE A 207 25.66 13.79 -8.76
CA ILE A 207 26.68 14.19 -9.75
C ILE A 207 26.21 13.93 -11.19
N ILE A 208 25.60 12.78 -11.46
CA ILE A 208 25.11 12.44 -12.80
C ILE A 208 23.98 13.38 -13.22
N TYR A 209 23.02 13.66 -12.32
CA TYR A 209 21.91 14.56 -12.64
C TYR A 209 22.40 15.97 -12.98
N GLU A 210 23.29 16.54 -12.16
CA GLU A 210 23.85 17.86 -12.43
C GLU A 210 24.63 17.88 -13.75
N THR A 211 25.36 16.80 -14.05
CA THR A 211 26.05 16.64 -15.33
C THR A 211 25.06 16.63 -16.50
N ILE A 212 23.97 15.86 -16.43
CA ILE A 212 22.93 15.82 -17.46
C ILE A 212 22.26 17.18 -17.63
N ARG A 213 21.95 17.86 -16.52
CA ARG A 213 21.33 19.18 -16.51
C ARG A 213 22.16 20.19 -17.31
N ARG A 214 23.47 20.27 -17.04
CA ARG A 214 24.39 21.14 -17.77
C ARG A 214 24.62 20.69 -19.22
N LEU A 215 24.67 19.38 -19.50
CA LEU A 215 24.74 18.87 -20.87
C LEU A 215 23.52 19.26 -21.72
N HIS A 216 22.33 19.19 -21.14
CA HIS A 216 21.10 19.54 -21.84
C HIS A 216 20.94 21.05 -22.00
N LEU A 217 21.04 21.80 -20.89
CA LEU A 217 20.72 23.22 -20.88
C LEU A 217 21.84 24.11 -21.42
N ASP A 218 23.10 23.76 -21.14
CA ASP A 218 24.23 24.60 -21.53
C ASP A 218 24.88 24.13 -22.84
N GLN A 219 24.87 22.82 -23.10
CA GLN A 219 25.51 22.21 -24.28
C GLN A 219 24.52 21.75 -25.36
N GLY A 220 23.20 21.80 -25.10
CA GLY A 220 22.15 21.53 -26.08
C GLY A 220 21.98 20.05 -26.46
N PHE A 221 22.37 19.11 -25.59
CA PHE A 221 22.27 17.68 -25.87
C PHE A 221 20.80 17.22 -25.88
N ASP A 222 20.39 16.42 -26.86
CA ASP A 222 19.04 15.86 -26.91
C ASP A 222 18.90 14.56 -26.09
N VAL A 223 17.68 14.01 -26.02
CA VAL A 223 17.40 12.77 -25.26
C VAL A 223 18.27 11.60 -25.72
N LYS A 224 18.52 11.46 -27.04
CA LYS A 224 19.30 10.35 -27.60
C LYS A 224 20.77 10.48 -27.24
N ASP A 225 21.29 11.70 -27.27
CA ASP A 225 22.67 11.99 -26.89
C ASP A 225 22.89 11.70 -25.39
N LEU A 226 21.93 12.07 -24.53
CA LEU A 226 21.98 11.79 -23.09
C LEU A 226 21.88 10.29 -22.78
N ASP A 227 21.02 9.54 -23.47
CA ASP A 227 20.94 8.09 -23.34
C ASP A 227 22.23 7.38 -23.80
N ASP A 228 22.89 7.88 -24.85
CA ASP A 228 24.19 7.36 -25.26
C ASP A 228 25.26 7.60 -24.20
N VAL A 229 25.27 8.78 -23.58
CA VAL A 229 26.17 9.13 -22.48
C VAL A 229 25.95 8.21 -21.28
N LEU A 230 24.70 8.07 -20.83
CA LEU A 230 24.30 7.20 -19.72
C LEU A 230 24.59 5.72 -19.97
N ARG A 231 24.73 5.29 -21.22
CA ARG A 231 25.08 3.91 -21.56
C ARG A 231 26.58 3.68 -21.66
N ASN A 232 27.34 4.65 -22.16
CA ASN A 232 28.70 4.41 -22.65
C ASN A 232 29.79 5.14 -21.86
N VAL A 233 29.49 6.26 -21.20
CA VAL A 233 30.49 7.05 -20.45
C VAL A 233 30.72 6.46 -19.07
N GLU A 234 31.95 6.02 -18.81
CA GLU A 234 32.41 5.53 -17.51
C GLU A 234 32.15 6.56 -16.40
N GLY A 235 31.60 6.12 -15.27
CA GLY A 235 31.13 7.00 -14.18
C GLY A 235 29.64 7.38 -14.31
N MET A 236 29.11 7.50 -15.52
CA MET A 236 27.68 7.79 -15.78
C MET A 236 26.87 6.54 -16.17
N ARG A 237 27.53 5.40 -16.42
CA ARG A 237 26.87 4.15 -16.84
C ARG A 237 25.75 3.75 -15.89
N GLY A 238 24.52 3.66 -16.39
CA GLY A 238 23.39 3.33 -15.53
C GLY A 238 22.11 3.10 -16.31
N LEU A 239 21.00 3.42 -15.66
CA LEU A 239 19.69 3.44 -16.28
C LEU A 239 19.68 4.47 -17.42
N PRO A 240 18.94 4.21 -18.51
CA PRO A 240 18.66 5.25 -19.49
C PRO A 240 17.87 6.39 -18.83
N LEU A 241 17.85 7.54 -19.50
CA LEU A 241 17.29 8.78 -18.96
C LEU A 241 15.84 8.56 -18.51
N ARG A 242 15.05 7.86 -19.32
CA ARG A 242 13.72 7.35 -18.99
C ARG A 242 13.33 6.14 -19.83
N ASP A 243 12.83 5.09 -19.19
CA ASP A 243 12.34 3.87 -19.85
C ASP A 243 10.80 3.76 -19.84
N ALA A 244 10.16 4.34 -18.83
CA ALA A 244 8.71 4.35 -18.64
C ALA A 244 8.30 5.56 -17.78
N ASP A 245 7.00 5.73 -17.52
CA ASP A 245 6.54 6.78 -16.58
C ASP A 245 7.11 6.62 -15.18
N ASP A 246 7.47 5.40 -14.80
CA ASP A 246 7.87 5.00 -13.46
C ASP A 246 9.18 4.20 -13.44
N ARG A 247 10.02 4.37 -14.48
CA ARG A 247 11.35 3.74 -14.57
C ARG A 247 12.33 4.60 -15.37
N GLY A 248 13.60 4.53 -14.98
CA GLY A 248 14.71 5.24 -15.60
C GLY A 248 15.41 6.19 -14.62
N PHE A 249 16.51 6.79 -15.05
CA PHE A 249 17.36 7.60 -14.18
C PHE A 249 16.60 8.79 -13.55
N LEU A 250 15.84 9.56 -14.33
CA LEU A 250 15.10 10.71 -13.81
C LEU A 250 14.03 10.31 -12.79
N TRP A 251 13.38 9.16 -12.99
CA TRP A 251 12.39 8.65 -12.05
C TRP A 251 13.01 8.21 -10.73
N GLU A 252 14.19 7.57 -10.75
CA GLU A 252 14.89 7.22 -9.51
C GLU A 252 15.43 8.47 -8.79
N TYR A 253 15.92 9.45 -9.54
CA TYR A 253 16.39 10.72 -9.00
C TYR A 253 15.27 11.52 -8.31
N GLU A 254 14.06 11.56 -8.89
CA GLU A 254 12.90 12.26 -8.32
C GLU A 254 12.48 11.73 -6.93
N LYS A 255 12.91 10.52 -6.54
CA LYS A 255 12.61 9.94 -5.22
C LYS A 255 13.65 10.31 -4.15
N ARG A 256 14.70 11.06 -4.49
CA ARG A 256 15.77 11.43 -3.57
C ARG A 256 15.43 12.69 -2.80
N ASP A 257 15.79 12.71 -1.53
CA ASP A 257 15.92 13.94 -0.77
C ASP A 257 17.23 14.62 -1.21
N ILE A 258 17.11 15.76 -1.89
CA ILE A 258 18.26 16.42 -2.49
C ILE A 258 18.76 17.52 -1.55
N PRO A 259 20.00 17.42 -1.04
CA PRO A 259 20.57 18.50 -0.26
C PRO A 259 20.76 19.76 -1.12
N ASN A 260 20.69 20.93 -0.50
CA ASN A 260 20.94 22.20 -1.17
C ASN A 260 22.45 22.37 -1.45
N ILE A 261 22.93 21.74 -2.52
CA ILE A 261 24.34 21.78 -2.94
C ILE A 261 24.61 23.13 -3.59
N VAL A 262 25.71 23.79 -3.20
CA VAL A 262 26.18 25.01 -3.84
C VAL A 262 27.23 24.64 -4.88
N TRP A 263 26.92 24.87 -6.15
CA TRP A 263 27.78 24.57 -7.28
C TRP A 263 28.74 25.73 -7.57
N ALA A 264 29.80 25.46 -8.33
CA ALA A 264 30.83 26.48 -8.60
C ALA A 264 30.34 27.63 -9.50
N ASP A 265 29.23 27.44 -10.22
CA ASP A 265 28.56 28.49 -11.00
C ASP A 265 27.71 29.44 -10.12
N GLY A 266 27.65 29.19 -8.81
CA GLY A 266 26.91 29.99 -7.84
C GLY A 266 25.42 29.62 -7.75
N HIS A 267 24.95 28.70 -8.59
CA HIS A 267 23.61 28.12 -8.44
C HIS A 267 23.61 27.09 -7.32
N THR A 268 22.47 26.98 -6.68
CA THR A 268 22.20 25.90 -5.72
C THR A 268 21.24 24.88 -6.34
N THR A 269 21.17 23.67 -5.79
CA THR A 269 20.16 22.71 -6.27
C THR A 269 18.73 23.28 -6.26
N ALA A 270 18.41 24.16 -5.31
CA ALA A 270 17.11 24.82 -5.22
C ALA A 270 16.88 25.94 -6.24
N THR A 271 17.95 26.56 -6.76
CA THR A 271 17.88 27.74 -7.63
C THR A 271 18.31 27.45 -9.08
N ALA A 272 18.88 26.28 -9.34
CA ALA A 272 19.27 25.85 -10.67
C ALA A 272 18.04 25.58 -11.56
N PRO A 273 18.08 25.94 -12.86
CA PRO A 273 17.02 25.60 -13.80
C PRO A 273 16.86 24.08 -13.95
N THR A 274 15.63 23.57 -13.83
CA THR A 274 15.32 22.14 -13.93
C THR A 274 15.14 21.68 -15.38
N LEU A 275 15.26 20.36 -15.61
CA LEU A 275 15.01 19.77 -16.94
C LEU A 275 13.52 19.97 -17.35
N PRO A 276 13.22 20.23 -18.63
CA PRO A 276 11.85 20.46 -19.10
C PRO A 276 10.92 19.26 -18.91
N VAL A 277 9.65 19.50 -18.57
CA VAL A 277 8.62 18.44 -18.37
C VAL A 277 8.45 17.54 -19.61
N GLY A 278 8.70 18.06 -20.82
CA GLY A 278 8.65 17.29 -22.07
C GLY A 278 9.80 16.28 -22.27
N LEU A 279 10.93 16.45 -21.58
CA LEU A 279 11.97 15.42 -21.43
C LEU A 279 11.60 14.42 -20.31
N VAL A 280 10.76 14.85 -19.38
CA VAL A 280 10.34 14.09 -18.21
C VAL A 280 9.20 13.14 -18.60
N LEU A 281 8.13 13.52 -19.29
CA LEU A 281 7.03 12.58 -19.57
C LEU A 281 7.32 11.66 -20.78
N PRO A 282 6.98 10.34 -20.74
CA PRO A 282 7.12 9.46 -21.90
C PRO A 282 6.19 9.86 -23.05
N PRO A 283 6.47 9.40 -24.29
CA PRO A 283 5.59 9.57 -25.44
C PRO A 283 4.37 8.63 -25.36
N GLY A 284 3.50 8.81 -24.35
CA GLY A 284 2.16 8.22 -24.35
C GLY A 284 1.17 9.17 -25.00
N ASP A 285 0.19 8.66 -25.75
CA ASP A 285 -0.89 9.49 -26.30
C ASP A 285 -1.74 10.07 -25.14
N PRO A 286 -1.68 11.39 -24.88
CA PRO A 286 -2.41 11.99 -23.76
C PRO A 286 -3.93 11.86 -23.89
N THR A 287 -4.42 11.46 -25.07
CA THR A 287 -5.83 11.29 -25.38
C THR A 287 -6.39 9.90 -25.06
N ASN A 288 -5.54 8.89 -24.84
CA ASN A 288 -6.00 7.54 -24.50
C ASN A 288 -6.35 7.40 -23.01
N ILE A 289 -7.62 7.60 -22.67
CA ILE A 289 -8.08 7.56 -21.28
C ILE A 289 -7.95 6.19 -20.61
N ILE A 290 -8.10 5.08 -21.35
CA ILE A 290 -7.98 3.73 -20.80
C ILE A 290 -6.54 3.47 -20.38
N GLU A 291 -5.58 3.84 -21.22
CA GLU A 291 -4.16 3.71 -20.88
C GLU A 291 -3.83 4.53 -19.62
N ARG A 292 -4.31 5.78 -19.56
CA ARG A 292 -4.12 6.66 -18.39
C ARG A 292 -4.75 6.08 -17.12
N LEU A 293 -5.98 5.56 -17.19
CA LEU A 293 -6.67 4.95 -16.06
C LEU A 293 -5.98 3.66 -15.61
N ASN A 294 -5.48 2.85 -16.53
CA ASN A 294 -4.69 1.67 -16.18
C ASN A 294 -3.37 2.06 -15.52
N ARG A 295 -2.72 3.13 -15.98
CA ARG A 295 -1.50 3.68 -15.38
C ARG A 295 -1.75 4.15 -13.94
N VAL A 296 -2.85 4.88 -13.70
CA VAL A 296 -3.26 5.31 -12.35
C VAL A 296 -3.73 4.12 -11.50
N GLY A 297 -4.43 3.16 -12.11
CA GLY A 297 -4.98 1.96 -11.46
C GLY A 297 -3.90 1.08 -10.84
N LYS A 298 -2.67 1.10 -11.39
CA LYS A 298 -1.49 0.46 -10.78
C LYS A 298 -1.10 1.05 -9.43
N ARG A 299 -1.54 2.27 -9.10
CA ARG A 299 -1.22 2.96 -7.85
C ARG A 299 -2.44 3.15 -6.95
N PHE A 300 -3.66 3.13 -7.49
CA PHE A 300 -4.88 3.36 -6.72
C PHE A 300 -5.58 2.06 -6.32
N CYS A 301 -5.75 1.84 -5.02
CA CYS A 301 -6.48 0.69 -4.48
C CYS A 301 -7.94 1.00 -4.24
N SER A 302 -8.83 0.34 -4.99
CA SER A 302 -10.29 0.47 -4.86
C SER A 302 -10.92 -0.47 -3.81
N ASN A 303 -10.11 -1.19 -3.02
CA ASN A 303 -10.63 -2.01 -1.93
C ASN A 303 -11.25 -1.09 -0.85
N LEU A 304 -12.44 -1.44 -0.34
CA LEU A 304 -13.17 -0.63 0.65
C LEU A 304 -12.43 -0.46 1.98
N ASN A 305 -11.48 -1.33 2.31
CA ASN A 305 -10.65 -1.17 3.49
C ASN A 305 -9.52 -0.14 3.30
N CYS A 306 -9.28 0.35 2.08
CA CYS A 306 -8.09 1.14 1.75
C CYS A 306 -8.42 2.44 1.02
N VAL A 307 -9.14 2.39 -0.11
CA VAL A 307 -9.50 3.53 -0.99
C VAL A 307 -8.41 4.62 -1.02
N THR A 308 -7.19 4.23 -1.41
CA THR A 308 -5.99 5.07 -1.31
C THR A 308 -5.03 4.81 -2.45
N ASN A 309 -4.21 5.81 -2.75
CA ASN A 309 -2.99 5.63 -3.55
C ASN A 309 -1.93 4.87 -2.74
N SER A 310 -1.06 4.15 -3.45
CA SER A 310 0.09 3.41 -2.92
C SER A 310 -0.27 2.54 -1.72
N CYS A 311 -1.36 1.77 -1.85
CA CYS A 311 -1.86 0.92 -0.78
C CYS A 311 -0.79 -0.07 -0.34
N GLY A 312 -0.45 -0.09 0.95
CA GLY A 312 0.57 -1.00 1.47
C GLY A 312 0.12 -2.46 1.66
N VAL A 313 -1.09 -2.83 1.24
CA VAL A 313 -1.72 -4.12 1.56
C VAL A 313 -1.99 -4.95 0.31
N HIS A 314 -2.66 -4.34 -0.67
CA HIS A 314 -3.15 -5.00 -1.87
C HIS A 314 -2.21 -4.75 -3.05
N ILE A 315 -0.96 -5.21 -2.92
CA ILE A 315 0.12 -5.04 -3.91
C ILE A 315 0.57 -6.38 -4.47
N SER A 316 0.90 -6.41 -5.76
CA SER A 316 1.46 -7.55 -6.48
C SER A 316 2.95 -7.73 -6.20
N ASN A 317 3.56 -8.76 -6.80
CA ASN A 317 5.00 -8.97 -6.75
C ASN A 317 5.79 -7.81 -7.39
N ASP A 318 5.17 -7.09 -8.34
CA ASP A 318 5.78 -6.00 -9.10
C ASP A 318 5.49 -4.62 -8.47
N TRP A 319 5.07 -4.58 -7.19
CA TRP A 319 4.70 -3.36 -6.45
C TRP A 319 3.51 -2.57 -7.00
N GLU A 320 2.80 -3.14 -7.97
CA GLU A 320 1.58 -2.56 -8.49
C GLU A 320 0.40 -2.97 -7.60
N VAL A 321 -0.54 -2.05 -7.37
CA VAL A 321 -1.81 -2.38 -6.75
C VAL A 321 -2.50 -3.47 -7.56
N MET A 322 -3.04 -4.48 -6.88
CA MET A 322 -3.82 -5.56 -7.49
C MET A 322 -5.21 -5.08 -7.95
N ALA A 323 -5.24 -4.08 -8.82
CA ALA A 323 -6.44 -3.65 -9.52
C ALA A 323 -6.62 -4.52 -10.78
N ALA A 324 -7.88 -4.85 -11.09
CA ALA A 324 -8.17 -5.37 -12.42
C ALA A 324 -7.98 -4.23 -13.43
N PRO A 325 -7.35 -4.49 -14.60
CA PRO A 325 -7.19 -3.45 -15.61
C PRO A 325 -8.56 -2.98 -16.08
N VAL A 326 -8.68 -1.68 -16.31
CA VAL A 326 -9.79 -1.06 -17.00
C VAL A 326 -9.72 -1.51 -18.46
N LEU A 327 -10.77 -2.21 -18.91
CA LEU A 327 -10.89 -2.70 -20.27
C LEU A 327 -11.92 -1.87 -21.03
N LYS A 328 -11.73 -1.78 -22.36
CA LYS A 328 -12.73 -1.24 -23.28
C LYS A 328 -14.00 -2.07 -23.18
N LYS A 329 -15.12 -1.41 -22.88
CA LYS A 329 -16.44 -2.05 -22.85
C LYS A 329 -17.00 -2.15 -24.26
N THR A 330 -17.85 -3.16 -24.48
CA THR A 330 -18.62 -3.31 -25.72
C THR A 330 -19.99 -2.68 -25.55
N ALA A 331 -20.42 -1.89 -26.52
CA ALA A 331 -21.77 -1.32 -26.57
C ALA A 331 -22.82 -2.43 -26.45
N THR A 332 -23.81 -2.21 -25.58
CA THR A 332 -24.95 -3.13 -25.43
C THR A 332 -26.25 -2.55 -25.99
N ARG A 333 -26.24 -1.27 -26.37
CA ARG A 333 -27.38 -0.57 -26.97
C ARG A 333 -26.99 0.10 -28.28
N THR A 334 -27.92 0.08 -29.23
CA THR A 334 -27.83 0.82 -30.49
C THR A 334 -28.09 2.30 -30.26
N SER A 335 -27.71 3.16 -31.21
CA SER A 335 -27.99 4.60 -31.12
C SER A 335 -29.49 4.89 -31.02
N HIS A 336 -30.33 4.06 -31.64
CA HIS A 336 -31.79 4.15 -31.52
C HIS A 336 -32.29 3.86 -30.10
N GLU A 337 -31.78 2.80 -29.47
CA GLU A 337 -32.13 2.45 -28.09
C GLU A 337 -31.66 3.52 -27.09
N ILE A 338 -30.55 4.23 -27.34
CA ILE A 338 -30.09 5.36 -26.52
C ILE A 338 -31.07 6.54 -26.59
N ILE A 339 -31.65 6.83 -27.76
CA ILE A 339 -32.71 7.84 -27.89
C ILE A 339 -33.95 7.41 -27.12
N GLN A 340 -34.34 6.14 -27.27
CA GLN A 340 -35.49 5.59 -26.56
C GLN A 340 -35.32 5.67 -25.04
N MET A 341 -34.13 5.35 -24.50
CA MET A 341 -33.84 5.48 -23.08
C MET A 341 -34.17 6.87 -22.53
N LYS A 342 -33.76 7.92 -23.26
CA LYS A 342 -33.99 9.29 -22.81
C LYS A 342 -35.47 9.65 -22.85
N HIS A 343 -36.22 9.14 -23.83
CA HIS A 343 -37.67 9.33 -23.90
C HIS A 343 -38.45 8.55 -22.85
N GLU A 344 -37.89 7.47 -22.30
CA GLU A 344 -38.51 6.63 -21.26
C GLU A 344 -38.29 7.15 -19.83
N GLU A 345 -37.50 8.23 -19.65
CA GLU A 345 -37.36 8.90 -18.35
C GLU A 345 -38.70 9.52 -17.90
N GLU A 346 -38.92 9.60 -16.57
CA GLU A 346 -40.18 10.14 -16.00
C GLU A 346 -40.46 11.60 -16.43
N ASP A 347 -39.42 12.36 -16.80
CA ASP A 347 -39.51 13.72 -17.35
C ASP A 347 -38.38 13.98 -18.37
N PRO A 348 -38.58 13.66 -19.66
CA PRO A 348 -37.53 13.72 -20.66
C PRO A 348 -37.30 15.15 -21.15
N GLU A 349 -36.67 15.98 -20.31
CA GLU A 349 -36.30 17.34 -20.70
C GLU A 349 -35.00 17.36 -21.53
N PRO A 350 -34.93 18.20 -22.59
CA PRO A 350 -33.69 18.43 -23.31
C PRO A 350 -32.67 19.11 -22.41
N CYS A 351 -31.43 18.62 -22.39
CA CYS A 351 -30.38 19.20 -21.53
C CYS A 351 -29.97 20.61 -21.96
N GLU A 352 -30.15 20.95 -23.24
CA GLU A 352 -29.81 22.25 -23.82
C GLU A 352 -30.55 22.48 -25.14
N ARG A 353 -30.33 23.65 -25.76
CA ARG A 353 -30.97 24.05 -27.03
C ARG A 353 -30.69 23.09 -28.18
N HIS A 354 -29.53 22.45 -28.20
CA HIS A 354 -29.11 21.48 -29.21
C HIS A 354 -29.00 20.07 -28.62
N CYS A 355 -29.97 19.67 -27.80
CA CYS A 355 -30.02 18.32 -27.25
C CYS A 355 -30.26 17.27 -28.35
N PHE A 356 -29.65 16.10 -28.22
CA PHE A 356 -29.73 15.01 -29.20
C PHE A 356 -31.15 14.46 -29.44
N ILE A 357 -32.10 14.69 -28.53
CA ILE A 357 -33.51 14.31 -28.69
C ILE A 357 -34.36 15.35 -29.43
N LEU A 358 -33.86 16.58 -29.61
CA LEU A 358 -34.60 17.67 -30.25
C LEU A 358 -34.31 17.79 -31.75
N ASN A 359 -33.10 17.47 -32.18
CA ASN A 359 -32.69 17.61 -33.58
C ASN A 359 -33.03 16.33 -34.36
N GLN A 360 -34.04 16.43 -35.22
CA GLN A 360 -34.38 15.38 -36.18
C GLN A 360 -33.29 15.32 -37.26
N PHE A 361 -32.64 14.17 -37.33
CA PHE A 361 -31.54 13.77 -38.20
C PHE A 361 -31.65 14.26 -39.65
N ASP A 362 -30.93 15.33 -40.00
CA ASP A 362 -30.44 15.49 -41.36
C ASP A 362 -29.04 14.87 -41.40
N ASP A 363 -28.91 13.74 -42.10
CA ASP A 363 -27.64 13.01 -42.26
C ASP A 363 -26.57 13.81 -43.06
N ASP A 364 -26.91 15.01 -43.52
CA ASP A 364 -26.07 15.92 -44.33
C ASP A 364 -25.46 17.09 -43.54
N ASP A 365 -25.76 17.23 -42.23
CA ASP A 365 -25.08 18.24 -41.41
C ASP A 365 -23.68 17.76 -41.03
N ASP A 366 -22.73 18.03 -41.93
CA ASP A 366 -21.29 17.93 -41.70
C ASP A 366 -20.95 18.44 -40.30
N MET A 367 -20.22 17.61 -39.54
CA MET A 367 -19.60 18.08 -38.29
C MET A 367 -18.82 19.34 -38.63
N ASP A 368 -19.11 20.47 -37.97
CA ASP A 368 -18.31 21.68 -38.07
C ASP A 368 -16.84 21.27 -37.97
N GLY A 369 -16.09 21.47 -39.07
CA GLY A 369 -14.74 20.93 -39.29
C GLY A 369 -13.67 21.54 -38.38
N HIS A 370 -14.04 22.00 -37.18
CA HIS A 370 -13.23 22.71 -36.20
C HIS A 370 -13.24 22.02 -34.82
N LEU A 371 -13.77 20.79 -34.70
CA LEU A 371 -13.66 20.05 -33.45
C LEU A 371 -12.18 19.71 -33.18
N ASP A 372 -11.68 20.23 -32.07
CA ASP A 372 -10.33 19.98 -31.58
C ASP A 372 -10.04 18.47 -31.48
N ALA A 373 -8.89 18.05 -32.00
CA ALA A 373 -8.49 16.64 -32.06
C ALA A 373 -8.38 16.01 -30.66
N THR A 374 -7.96 16.79 -29.66
CA THR A 374 -7.87 16.32 -28.27
C THR A 374 -9.26 16.10 -27.67
N LYS A 375 -10.22 17.02 -27.87
CA LYS A 375 -11.61 16.83 -27.43
C LYS A 375 -12.29 15.64 -28.11
N ARG A 376 -12.06 15.43 -29.41
CA ARG A 376 -12.58 14.27 -30.14
C ARG A 376 -12.06 12.95 -29.57
N ALA A 377 -10.76 12.86 -29.35
CA ALA A 377 -10.14 11.66 -28.82
C ALA A 377 -10.56 11.38 -27.35
N LEU A 378 -10.75 12.43 -26.54
CA LEU A 378 -11.36 12.29 -25.20
C LEU A 378 -12.75 11.67 -25.27
N ALA A 379 -13.62 12.14 -26.17
CA ALA A 379 -14.97 11.59 -26.33
C ALA A 379 -14.95 10.11 -26.75
N PHE A 380 -14.09 9.71 -27.69
CA PHE A 380 -13.91 8.31 -28.05
C PHE A 380 -13.38 7.46 -26.90
N GLY A 381 -12.43 7.99 -26.12
CA GLY A 381 -11.95 7.32 -24.91
C GLY A 381 -13.05 7.11 -23.87
N LEU A 382 -13.92 8.10 -23.65
CA LEU A 382 -15.06 7.98 -22.74
C LEU A 382 -16.07 6.94 -23.23
N LEU A 383 -16.30 6.85 -24.55
CA LEU A 383 -17.12 5.80 -25.15
C LEU A 383 -16.48 4.40 -25.03
N ASP A 384 -15.15 4.30 -24.98
CA ASP A 384 -14.50 3.03 -24.66
C ASP A 384 -14.73 2.60 -23.20
N LEU A 385 -14.89 3.55 -22.28
CA LEU A 385 -15.17 3.28 -20.86
C LEU A 385 -16.63 2.97 -20.58
N GLU A 386 -17.55 3.68 -21.22
CA GLU A 386 -18.99 3.49 -21.11
C GLU A 386 -19.68 3.83 -22.44
N PRO A 387 -19.84 2.85 -23.34
CA PRO A 387 -20.36 3.06 -24.70
C PRO A 387 -21.87 3.38 -24.73
N ASP A 388 -22.58 3.09 -23.64
CA ASP A 388 -24.02 3.30 -23.50
C ASP A 388 -24.35 4.55 -22.67
N PHE A 389 -23.39 5.47 -22.47
CA PHE A 389 -23.67 6.78 -21.88
C PHE A 389 -24.73 7.54 -22.68
N LEU A 390 -25.62 8.23 -21.96
CA LEU A 390 -26.47 9.22 -22.60
C LEU A 390 -25.58 10.35 -23.15
N PRO A 391 -25.83 10.83 -24.38
CA PRO A 391 -25.07 11.96 -24.93
C PRO A 391 -25.10 13.20 -24.05
N CYS A 392 -26.16 13.40 -23.25
CA CYS A 392 -26.24 14.46 -22.25
C CYS A 392 -25.16 14.34 -21.16
N ASP A 393 -24.92 13.13 -20.64
CA ASP A 393 -23.90 12.90 -19.61
C ASP A 393 -22.50 13.01 -20.22
N LEU A 394 -22.34 12.47 -21.42
CA LEU A 394 -21.07 12.54 -22.15
C LEU A 394 -20.68 13.99 -22.46
N ALA A 395 -21.65 14.84 -22.82
CA ALA A 395 -21.45 16.28 -23.05
C ALA A 395 -20.86 17.01 -21.83
N VAL A 396 -21.40 16.72 -20.64
CA VAL A 396 -20.90 17.31 -19.38
C VAL A 396 -19.47 16.85 -19.09
N ILE A 397 -19.16 15.57 -19.31
CA ILE A 397 -17.83 15.02 -19.00
C ILE A 397 -16.78 15.47 -20.03
N ALA A 398 -17.15 15.52 -21.31
CA ALA A 398 -16.24 15.84 -22.41
C ALA A 398 -16.11 17.35 -22.69
N ASP A 399 -16.91 18.20 -22.04
CA ASP A 399 -17.02 19.63 -22.33
C ASP A 399 -17.31 19.88 -23.83
N LEU A 400 -18.39 19.25 -24.31
CA LEU A 400 -18.89 19.27 -25.69
C LEU A 400 -20.40 19.42 -25.71
N ASP A 401 -20.95 19.90 -26.83
CA ASP A 401 -22.40 19.95 -27.03
C ASP A 401 -22.98 18.53 -27.13
N CYS A 402 -24.20 18.35 -26.61
CA CYS A 402 -24.91 17.08 -26.55
C CYS A 402 -25.11 16.43 -27.92
N ILE A 403 -25.50 17.21 -28.93
CA ILE A 403 -25.63 16.71 -30.31
C ILE A 403 -24.28 16.25 -30.88
N THR A 404 -23.19 16.96 -30.57
CA THR A 404 -21.84 16.62 -31.01
C THR A 404 -21.41 15.28 -30.43
N CYS A 405 -21.64 15.06 -29.13
CA CYS A 405 -21.41 13.76 -28.48
C CYS A 405 -22.20 12.62 -29.13
N PHE A 406 -23.45 12.86 -29.49
CA PHE A 406 -24.28 11.85 -30.15
C PHE A 406 -23.81 11.53 -31.58
N LYS A 407 -23.41 12.54 -32.37
CA LYS A 407 -22.79 12.35 -33.69
C LYS A 407 -21.48 11.55 -33.58
N LEU A 408 -20.61 11.90 -32.63
CA LEU A 408 -19.36 11.17 -32.35
C LEU A 408 -19.62 9.71 -31.96
N ARG A 409 -20.68 9.43 -31.19
CA ARG A 409 -21.08 8.05 -30.86
C ARG A 409 -21.45 7.25 -32.12
N ARG A 410 -22.31 7.81 -32.99
CA ARG A 410 -22.73 7.15 -34.25
C ARG A 410 -21.55 6.86 -35.17
N GLU A 411 -20.56 7.74 -35.17
CA GLU A 411 -19.33 7.54 -35.92
C GLU A 411 -18.46 6.43 -35.34
N TYR A 412 -18.29 6.42 -34.02
CA TYR A 412 -17.37 5.50 -33.34
C TYR A 412 -17.92 4.09 -33.14
N ILE A 413 -19.23 3.97 -32.87
CA ILE A 413 -19.91 2.70 -32.57
C ILE A 413 -20.76 2.28 -33.77
N ASP A 414 -20.37 1.19 -34.42
CA ASP A 414 -21.15 0.55 -35.49
C ASP A 414 -22.33 -0.22 -34.88
N ASP A 415 -23.54 0.34 -34.97
CA ASP A 415 -24.78 -0.25 -34.45
C ASP A 415 -25.04 -1.68 -34.99
N LYS A 416 -24.48 -2.06 -36.15
CA LYS A 416 -24.61 -3.43 -36.70
C LYS A 416 -23.83 -4.48 -35.89
N LYS A 417 -22.85 -4.05 -35.09
CA LYS A 417 -21.99 -4.91 -34.27
C LYS A 417 -22.41 -4.95 -32.80
N VAL A 418 -23.43 -4.17 -32.41
CA VAL A 418 -23.96 -4.14 -31.05
C VAL A 418 -24.65 -5.46 -30.76
N LYS A 419 -24.13 -6.21 -29.79
CA LYS A 419 -24.77 -7.44 -29.30
C LYS A 419 -25.88 -7.04 -28.33
N VAL A 420 -27.10 -6.97 -28.84
CA VAL A 420 -28.32 -6.72 -28.05
C VAL A 420 -28.34 -7.73 -26.90
N LYS A 421 -28.38 -7.24 -25.65
CA LYS A 421 -28.66 -8.14 -24.51
C LYS A 421 -30.05 -8.71 -24.73
N PRO A 422 -30.23 -10.05 -24.77
CA PRO A 422 -31.57 -10.60 -24.64
C PRO A 422 -32.15 -10.06 -23.34
N PHE A 423 -33.36 -9.51 -23.41
CA PHE A 423 -34.15 -9.24 -22.23
C PHE A 423 -34.44 -10.61 -21.59
N GLU A 424 -33.54 -11.08 -20.72
CA GLU A 424 -33.85 -12.17 -19.82
C GLU A 424 -34.92 -11.60 -18.89
N SER A 425 -36.18 -11.82 -19.27
CA SER A 425 -37.32 -11.79 -18.37
C SER A 425 -36.83 -12.46 -17.09
N GLY A 426 -36.75 -11.70 -16.00
CA GLY A 426 -36.19 -12.18 -14.74
C GLY A 426 -36.73 -13.57 -14.49
N ALA A 427 -35.90 -14.59 -14.73
CA ALA A 427 -36.12 -15.85 -14.09
C ALA A 427 -36.13 -15.44 -12.62
N GLU A 428 -37.26 -15.62 -11.95
CA GLU A 428 -37.28 -15.80 -10.52
C GLU A 428 -36.35 -16.99 -10.25
N GLU A 429 -35.03 -16.75 -10.27
CA GLU A 429 -34.08 -17.62 -9.62
C GLU A 429 -34.51 -17.55 -8.18
N ASP A 430 -35.20 -18.61 -7.79
CA ASP A 430 -35.79 -18.87 -6.49
C ASP A 430 -34.76 -18.52 -5.40
N TYR A 431 -34.80 -17.26 -4.94
CA TYR A 431 -33.91 -16.73 -3.89
C TYR A 431 -34.08 -17.53 -2.60
N ASP A 432 -35.18 -18.28 -2.46
CA ASP A 432 -35.45 -19.18 -1.34
C ASP A 432 -34.72 -20.54 -1.46
N ASN A 433 -34.20 -20.93 -2.62
CA ASN A 433 -33.50 -22.21 -2.82
C ASN A 433 -31.98 -22.18 -2.62
N TRP A 434 -31.37 -21.01 -2.42
CA TRP A 434 -30.00 -20.89 -1.86
C TRP A 434 -29.90 -21.34 -0.39
N THR A 435 -31.00 -21.87 0.16
CA THR A 435 -31.16 -22.20 1.57
C THR A 435 -31.09 -23.69 1.91
N GLU A 436 -30.95 -24.59 0.93
CA GLU A 436 -30.67 -26.00 1.22
C GLU A 436 -29.17 -26.25 1.41
N TYR A 437 -28.75 -26.13 2.68
CA TYR A 437 -27.75 -27.00 3.30
C TYR A 437 -26.54 -27.42 2.47
N LYS A 438 -25.82 -26.44 1.93
CA LYS A 438 -24.36 -26.41 1.82
C LYS A 438 -24.03 -24.93 1.62
N LEU A 439 -23.17 -24.34 2.46
CA LEU A 439 -22.36 -23.25 1.92
C LEU A 439 -21.80 -23.80 0.60
N PRO A 440 -21.92 -23.11 -0.55
CA PRO A 440 -21.35 -23.63 -1.79
C PRO A 440 -19.93 -24.12 -1.46
N PRO A 441 -19.49 -25.31 -1.94
CA PRO A 441 -18.24 -25.98 -1.53
C PRO A 441 -16.96 -25.14 -1.68
N MET A 442 -17.10 -23.90 -2.12
CA MET A 442 -16.11 -22.91 -2.49
C MET A 442 -15.80 -21.89 -1.39
N VAL A 443 -16.27 -22.04 -0.14
CA VAL A 443 -15.75 -21.24 0.99
C VAL A 443 -15.15 -22.20 2.00
N GLN A 444 -13.86 -22.46 1.84
CA GLN A 444 -13.03 -23.27 2.76
C GLN A 444 -11.90 -22.39 3.28
N PRO A 445 -12.14 -21.60 4.36
CA PRO A 445 -11.17 -20.63 4.87
C PRO A 445 -9.77 -21.21 5.16
N GLU A 446 -9.74 -22.49 5.54
CA GLU A 446 -8.54 -23.28 5.79
C GLU A 446 -7.73 -23.63 4.53
N LYS A 447 -8.32 -23.53 3.34
CA LYS A 447 -7.67 -23.84 2.05
C LYS A 447 -7.19 -22.62 1.26
N TRP A 448 -7.45 -21.43 1.76
CA TRP A 448 -7.04 -20.18 1.13
C TRP A 448 -5.52 -20.04 1.05
N LYS A 449 -4.98 -19.67 -0.12
CA LYS A 449 -3.53 -19.55 -0.30
C LYS A 449 -2.95 -18.19 0.07
N THR A 450 -3.74 -17.13 -0.02
CA THR A 450 -3.26 -15.74 0.15
C THR A 450 -3.94 -15.03 1.33
N SER A 451 -3.61 -13.76 1.61
CA SER A 451 -4.35 -12.91 2.57
C SER A 451 -5.49 -12.11 1.91
N HIS A 452 -5.51 -12.05 0.58
CA HIS A 452 -6.53 -11.39 -0.25
C HIS A 452 -6.62 -12.09 -1.61
N THR A 453 -7.80 -12.17 -2.21
CA THR A 453 -8.00 -12.80 -3.52
C THR A 453 -7.85 -11.75 -4.62
N ARG A 454 -7.01 -12.01 -5.62
CA ARG A 454 -6.89 -11.15 -6.80
C ARG A 454 -8.24 -11.10 -7.53
N PRO A 455 -8.76 -9.92 -7.88
CA PRO A 455 -10.00 -9.83 -8.63
C PRO A 455 -9.85 -10.51 -9.99
N CYS A 456 -10.73 -11.47 -10.30
CA CYS A 456 -10.63 -12.18 -11.57
C CYS A 456 -10.95 -11.24 -12.75
N ASN A 457 -10.22 -11.47 -13.84
CA ASN A 457 -10.44 -10.83 -15.13
C ASN A 457 -10.06 -11.81 -16.24
N HIS A 458 -11.06 -12.45 -16.83
CA HIS A 458 -10.90 -13.43 -17.90
C HIS A 458 -12.18 -13.47 -18.74
N GLU A 459 -12.07 -13.92 -19.98
CA GLU A 459 -13.25 -14.17 -20.82
C GLU A 459 -14.02 -15.41 -20.31
N GLY A 460 -15.32 -15.42 -20.56
CA GLY A 460 -16.19 -16.54 -20.17
C GLY A 460 -16.61 -16.56 -18.69
N PRO A 461 -17.34 -17.60 -18.27
CA PRO A 461 -17.85 -17.73 -16.91
C PRO A 461 -16.74 -18.05 -15.90
N CYS A 462 -16.95 -17.75 -14.62
CA CYS A 462 -16.03 -18.16 -13.56
C CYS A 462 -16.26 -19.64 -13.19
N ASP A 463 -15.47 -20.52 -13.80
CA ASP A 463 -15.41 -21.97 -13.55
C ASP A 463 -14.03 -22.38 -13.01
N ASP A 464 -13.59 -23.63 -13.24
CA ASP A 464 -12.33 -24.17 -12.74
C ASP A 464 -11.08 -23.41 -13.23
N ALA A 465 -11.17 -22.65 -14.33
CA ALA A 465 -10.08 -21.82 -14.82
C ALA A 465 -9.97 -20.47 -14.08
N CYS A 466 -11.00 -20.08 -13.33
CA CYS A 466 -11.04 -18.80 -12.62
C CYS A 466 -10.17 -18.84 -11.35
N GLU A 467 -9.26 -17.89 -11.21
CA GLU A 467 -8.40 -17.76 -10.01
C GLU A 467 -9.21 -17.68 -8.71
N CYS A 468 -10.35 -16.96 -8.70
CA CYS A 468 -11.21 -16.92 -7.52
C CYS A 468 -11.72 -18.32 -7.13
N VAL A 469 -12.07 -19.15 -8.12
CA VAL A 469 -12.57 -20.52 -7.91
C VAL A 469 -11.46 -21.44 -7.44
N GLN A 470 -10.28 -21.37 -8.06
CA GLN A 470 -9.08 -22.13 -7.68
C GLN A 470 -8.58 -21.80 -6.26
N GLU A 471 -8.82 -20.57 -5.81
CA GLU A 471 -8.54 -20.11 -4.45
C GLU A 471 -9.63 -20.45 -3.44
N TYR A 472 -10.66 -21.22 -3.82
CA TYR A 472 -11.84 -21.48 -2.98
C TYR A 472 -12.40 -20.18 -2.40
N ALA A 473 -12.54 -19.18 -3.26
CA ALA A 473 -13.05 -17.85 -2.94
C ALA A 473 -14.24 -17.48 -3.85
N ARG A 474 -15.06 -16.57 -3.34
CA ARG A 474 -16.17 -15.99 -4.10
C ARG A 474 -15.66 -14.81 -4.90
N CYS A 475 -16.24 -14.57 -6.07
CA CYS A 475 -15.98 -13.33 -6.78
C CYS A 475 -16.53 -12.17 -5.96
N GLU A 476 -15.69 -11.19 -5.71
CA GLU A 476 -16.01 -9.99 -4.93
C GLU A 476 -16.41 -8.85 -5.87
N ARG A 477 -16.75 -7.69 -5.28
CA ARG A 477 -17.18 -6.51 -6.04
C ARG A 477 -16.17 -6.05 -7.09
N THR A 478 -14.88 -6.19 -6.79
CA THR A 478 -13.77 -5.75 -7.64
C THR A 478 -13.49 -6.68 -8.82
N CYS A 479 -14.09 -7.88 -8.88
CA CYS A 479 -13.93 -8.80 -10.00
C CYS A 479 -14.67 -8.28 -11.25
N GLN A 480 -14.04 -8.46 -12.42
CA GLN A 480 -14.55 -8.01 -13.73
C GLN A 480 -15.40 -9.06 -14.46
N CYS A 481 -15.66 -10.20 -13.83
CA CYS A 481 -16.62 -11.18 -14.33
C CYS A 481 -18.04 -10.59 -14.42
N ALA A 482 -18.89 -11.19 -15.26
CA ALA A 482 -20.26 -10.73 -15.48
C ALA A 482 -21.06 -10.45 -14.17
N PRO A 483 -21.94 -9.43 -14.14
CA PRO A 483 -22.73 -9.10 -12.94
C PRO A 483 -23.57 -10.28 -12.40
N ASN A 484 -24.07 -11.13 -13.29
CA ASN A 484 -24.84 -12.34 -12.96
C ASN A 484 -23.96 -13.57 -12.64
N CYS A 485 -22.63 -13.41 -12.52
CA CYS A 485 -21.70 -14.50 -12.20
C CYS A 485 -22.18 -15.35 -11.01
N ARG A 486 -22.25 -16.66 -11.22
CA ARG A 486 -22.65 -17.65 -10.21
C ARG A 486 -21.68 -17.74 -9.04
N ASN A 487 -20.40 -17.40 -9.25
CA ASN A 487 -19.41 -17.36 -8.19
C ASN A 487 -19.42 -16.04 -7.38
N ARG A 488 -20.18 -15.02 -7.79
CA ARG A 488 -20.22 -13.74 -7.08
C ARG A 488 -20.93 -13.86 -5.72
N TRP A 489 -20.43 -13.19 -4.70
CA TRP A 489 -21.15 -13.09 -3.42
C TRP A 489 -22.44 -12.27 -3.59
N LYS A 490 -23.54 -12.72 -2.96
CA LYS A 490 -24.88 -12.13 -3.13
C LYS A 490 -25.39 -11.38 -1.90
N GLY A 491 -24.62 -11.35 -0.80
CA GLY A 491 -25.04 -10.74 0.45
C GLY A 491 -25.90 -11.66 1.32
N CYS A 492 -26.42 -11.12 2.43
CA CYS A 492 -27.30 -11.85 3.36
C CYS A 492 -28.78 -11.76 2.96
N ASN A 493 -29.57 -12.73 3.43
CA ASN A 493 -31.02 -12.77 3.16
C ASN A 493 -31.76 -11.51 3.63
N SER A 494 -32.81 -11.14 2.89
CA SER A 494 -33.71 -10.00 3.14
C SER A 494 -34.35 -9.98 4.54
N SER A 495 -34.40 -11.12 5.23
CA SER A 495 -34.94 -11.24 6.59
C SER A 495 -33.90 -11.10 7.71
N CYS A 496 -32.60 -10.83 7.43
CA CYS A 496 -31.55 -10.80 8.47
C CYS A 496 -31.89 -9.79 9.58
N ALA A 497 -32.21 -8.54 9.22
CA ALA A 497 -32.51 -7.47 10.18
C ALA A 497 -33.72 -7.83 11.06
N LYS A 498 -34.82 -8.30 10.44
CA LYS A 498 -36.06 -8.65 11.13
C LYS A 498 -35.85 -9.74 12.18
N ARG A 499 -35.00 -10.74 11.90
CA ARG A 499 -34.74 -11.88 12.80
C ARG A 499 -33.53 -11.67 13.72
N GLY A 500 -32.77 -10.59 13.53
CA GLY A 500 -31.54 -10.33 14.26
C GLY A 500 -30.43 -11.33 13.99
N ASN A 501 -30.45 -11.99 12.83
CA ASN A 501 -29.57 -13.11 12.51
C ASN A 501 -28.08 -12.71 12.48
N CYS A 502 -27.80 -11.44 12.18
CA CYS A 502 -26.46 -10.89 12.05
C CYS A 502 -25.74 -10.77 13.42
N GLY A 503 -26.48 -10.73 14.53
CA GLY A 503 -25.93 -10.71 15.90
C GLY A 503 -25.87 -12.08 16.59
N ARG A 504 -26.30 -13.16 15.93
CA ARG A 504 -26.30 -14.51 16.53
C ARG A 504 -24.98 -15.23 16.24
N PHE A 505 -24.29 -15.65 17.29
CA PHE A 505 -23.14 -16.55 17.23
C PHE A 505 -23.55 -17.96 17.62
N VAL A 506 -22.95 -18.96 16.97
CA VAL A 506 -23.08 -20.38 17.33
C VAL A 506 -21.71 -20.99 17.44
N ALA A 507 -21.55 -21.96 18.34
CA ALA A 507 -20.27 -22.61 18.58
C ALA A 507 -19.80 -23.42 17.35
N ASP A 508 -20.75 -24.03 16.64
CA ASP A 508 -20.52 -24.79 15.43
C ASP A 508 -21.55 -24.42 14.35
N PRO A 509 -21.17 -23.59 13.36
CA PRO A 509 -22.04 -23.20 12.25
C PRO A 509 -22.46 -24.34 11.32
N ALA A 510 -21.72 -25.45 11.29
CA ALA A 510 -22.01 -26.62 10.46
C ALA A 510 -23.09 -27.52 11.09
N ASN A 511 -23.19 -27.54 12.43
CA ASN A 511 -24.12 -28.39 13.18
C ASN A 511 -25.35 -27.65 13.75
N VAL A 512 -25.76 -26.54 13.13
CA VAL A 512 -26.90 -25.74 13.58
C VAL A 512 -28.21 -26.38 13.12
N LYS A 513 -29.11 -26.68 14.08
CA LYS A 513 -30.46 -27.22 13.80
C LYS A 513 -31.32 -26.33 12.88
N ASN A 514 -31.08 -25.02 12.89
CA ASN A 514 -31.72 -24.05 12.00
C ASN A 514 -30.70 -23.03 11.46
N PRO A 515 -30.05 -23.31 10.32
CA PRO A 515 -29.03 -22.44 9.75
C PRO A 515 -29.59 -21.08 9.29
N LYS A 516 -30.89 -21.01 8.98
CA LYS A 516 -31.59 -19.75 8.63
C LYS A 516 -31.72 -18.80 9.83
N ALA A 517 -31.32 -19.22 11.04
CA ALA A 517 -31.27 -18.37 12.23
C ALA A 517 -29.97 -17.56 12.35
N ILE A 518 -28.97 -17.80 11.49
CA ILE A 518 -27.70 -17.08 11.48
C ILE A 518 -27.56 -16.34 10.15
N CYS A 519 -26.89 -15.20 10.17
CA CYS A 519 -26.60 -14.48 8.94
C CYS A 519 -25.71 -15.32 8.02
N LEU A 520 -26.03 -15.33 6.72
CA LEU A 520 -25.24 -16.04 5.71
C LEU A 520 -23.79 -15.55 5.67
N CYS A 521 -23.56 -14.24 5.80
CA CYS A 521 -22.21 -13.65 5.89
C CYS A 521 -21.44 -14.18 7.10
N ARG A 522 -22.04 -14.10 8.30
CA ARG A 522 -21.40 -14.60 9.53
C ARG A 522 -21.08 -16.09 9.45
N ARG A 523 -22.02 -16.90 8.94
CA ARG A 523 -21.82 -18.35 8.73
C ARG A 523 -20.69 -18.64 7.74
N ALA A 524 -20.48 -17.78 6.75
CA ALA A 524 -19.39 -17.88 5.78
C ALA A 524 -18.07 -17.25 6.27
N GLY A 525 -17.96 -16.88 7.56
CA GLY A 525 -16.74 -16.29 8.12
C GLY A 525 -16.40 -14.93 7.53
N ARG A 526 -17.41 -14.09 7.26
CA ARG A 526 -17.22 -12.75 6.70
C ARG A 526 -18.11 -11.69 7.31
N GLU A 527 -17.66 -10.44 7.32
CA GLU A 527 -18.54 -9.31 7.61
C GLU A 527 -19.62 -9.16 6.54
N CYS A 528 -20.70 -8.47 6.88
CA CYS A 528 -21.66 -8.05 5.87
C CYS A 528 -21.01 -7.01 4.95
N ASP A 529 -21.36 -7.08 3.67
CA ASP A 529 -20.97 -6.11 2.66
C ASP A 529 -22.05 -5.01 2.60
N PRO A 530 -21.71 -3.72 2.75
CA PRO A 530 -22.69 -2.63 2.77
C PRO A 530 -23.46 -2.46 1.45
N GLU A 531 -22.87 -2.79 0.31
CA GLU A 531 -23.51 -2.65 -1.00
C GLU A 531 -24.35 -3.87 -1.39
N LEU A 532 -24.00 -5.07 -0.89
CA LEU A 532 -24.76 -6.29 -1.19
C LEU A 532 -25.81 -6.63 -0.12
N CYS A 533 -25.55 -6.34 1.16
CA CYS A 533 -26.36 -6.83 2.28
C CYS A 533 -27.50 -5.87 2.66
N THR A 534 -28.41 -5.65 1.72
CA THR A 534 -29.60 -4.79 1.91
C THR A 534 -30.57 -5.33 2.99
N GLY A 535 -30.60 -6.65 3.19
CA GLY A 535 -31.47 -7.32 4.17
C GLY A 535 -31.13 -7.13 5.65
N CYS A 536 -29.93 -6.62 5.96
CA CYS A 536 -29.46 -6.44 7.34
C CYS A 536 -29.21 -4.98 7.74
N ASN A 537 -29.55 -4.02 6.86
CA ASN A 537 -29.22 -2.61 7.03
C ASN A 537 -27.70 -2.37 7.16
N ALA A 538 -26.89 -3.11 6.40
CA ALA A 538 -25.44 -2.90 6.36
C ALA A 538 -25.08 -1.50 5.85
N ARG A 539 -25.72 -1.03 4.77
CA ARG A 539 -25.48 0.29 4.18
C ARG A 539 -25.91 1.47 5.06
N GLN A 540 -26.89 1.28 5.94
CA GLN A 540 -27.50 2.39 6.65
C GLN A 540 -26.56 2.95 7.72
N ASP A 541 -26.49 4.28 7.73
CA ASP A 541 -25.76 5.07 8.72
C ASP A 541 -26.29 4.79 10.14
N PRO A 542 -25.40 4.41 11.09
CA PRO A 542 -25.75 4.24 12.50
C PRO A 542 -26.58 5.36 13.12
N GLU A 543 -26.37 6.63 12.74
CA GLU A 543 -27.11 7.77 13.31
C GLU A 543 -28.59 7.77 12.93
N HIS A 544 -28.93 7.16 11.79
CA HIS A 544 -30.29 7.02 11.31
C HIS A 544 -30.97 5.73 11.83
N ILE A 545 -30.23 4.87 12.54
CA ILE A 545 -30.70 3.59 13.06
C ILE A 545 -30.99 3.68 14.56
N GLY A 546 -32.20 3.31 14.98
CA GLY A 546 -32.56 3.18 16.42
C GLY A 546 -33.37 4.33 17.01
N GLY A 547 -33.77 5.33 16.23
CA GLY A 547 -34.67 6.38 16.70
C GLY A 547 -36.07 5.84 17.03
N ARG A 548 -36.47 5.86 18.32
CA ARG A 548 -37.88 5.75 18.73
C ARG A 548 -38.63 7.06 18.40
N ARG A 549 -38.82 7.38 17.12
CA ARG A 549 -39.83 8.38 16.75
C ARG A 549 -41.20 7.70 16.82
N LYS A 550 -42.13 8.25 17.63
CA LYS A 550 -43.52 7.77 17.73
C LYS A 550 -44.08 7.56 16.31
N GLY A 551 -44.45 6.32 15.98
CA GLY A 551 -45.07 5.97 14.70
C GLY A 551 -44.16 5.34 13.62
N ARG A 552 -42.84 5.20 13.81
CA ARG A 552 -41.97 4.45 12.88
C ARG A 552 -41.50 3.11 13.49
N ARG A 553 -41.41 2.06 12.67
CA ARG A 553 -40.88 0.73 13.07
C ARG A 553 -39.41 0.86 13.51
N PHE A 554 -39.04 0.18 14.59
CA PHE A 554 -37.64 0.05 15.03
C PHE A 554 -36.81 -0.62 13.93
N ILE A 555 -35.84 0.11 13.38
CA ILE A 555 -34.89 -0.42 12.41
C ILE A 555 -33.70 -0.98 13.19
N ARG A 556 -33.41 -2.27 13.02
CA ARG A 556 -32.27 -2.93 13.68
C ARG A 556 -31.00 -2.74 12.85
N LYS A 557 -29.89 -2.34 13.48
CA LYS A 557 -28.59 -2.24 12.81
C LYS A 557 -27.99 -3.60 12.49
N CYS A 558 -27.07 -3.63 11.53
CA CYS A 558 -26.26 -4.82 11.26
C CYS A 558 -25.23 -5.01 12.39
N ASP A 559 -25.28 -6.16 13.06
CA ASP A 559 -24.34 -6.55 14.13
C ASP A 559 -23.09 -7.30 13.60
N ASN A 560 -22.87 -7.35 12.28
CA ASN A 560 -21.78 -8.11 11.63
C ASN A 560 -20.88 -7.22 10.75
N MET A 561 -20.61 -5.99 11.20
CA MET A 561 -19.64 -5.07 10.58
C MET A 561 -18.78 -4.29 11.61
N PRO A 562 -18.32 -4.91 12.72
CA PRO A 562 -17.62 -4.16 13.77
C PRO A 562 -16.29 -3.54 13.31
N ILE A 563 -15.53 -4.16 12.40
CA ILE A 563 -14.26 -3.61 11.91
C ILE A 563 -14.50 -2.52 10.89
N GLN A 564 -15.34 -2.77 9.87
CA GLN A 564 -15.66 -1.78 8.83
C GLN A 564 -16.24 -0.47 9.37
N ARG A 565 -16.95 -0.52 10.51
CA ARG A 565 -17.56 0.66 11.13
C ARG A 565 -16.74 1.28 12.26
N GLY A 566 -15.55 0.75 12.57
CA GLY A 566 -14.77 1.22 13.71
C GLY A 566 -15.46 1.00 15.07
N GLU A 567 -16.34 -0.01 15.17
CA GLU A 567 -17.16 -0.26 16.37
C GLU A 567 -16.53 -1.24 17.37
N CYS A 568 -15.33 -1.78 17.11
CA CYS A 568 -14.64 -2.68 18.03
C CYS A 568 -14.03 -1.93 19.24
N LYS A 569 -13.74 -2.66 20.34
CA LYS A 569 -13.25 -2.07 21.60
C LYS A 569 -11.93 -1.33 21.42
N VAL A 570 -11.00 -1.89 20.64
CA VAL A 570 -9.70 -1.28 20.36
C VAL A 570 -9.86 0.07 19.64
N MET A 571 -10.65 0.13 18.57
CA MET A 571 -10.85 1.38 17.81
C MET A 571 -11.62 2.45 18.60
N ARG A 572 -12.37 2.06 19.63
CA ARG A 572 -13.04 2.96 20.57
C ARG A 572 -12.19 3.39 21.76
N GLY A 573 -10.92 2.98 21.82
CA GLY A 573 -10.04 3.29 22.95
C GLY A 573 -10.47 2.62 24.26
N ALA A 574 -11.19 1.49 24.19
CA ALA A 574 -11.73 0.79 25.35
C ALA A 574 -10.81 -0.34 25.86
N ILE A 575 -9.53 -0.33 25.46
CA ILE A 575 -8.50 -1.29 25.88
C ILE A 575 -7.31 -0.51 26.44
N ASP A 576 -6.94 -0.82 27.69
CA ASP A 576 -5.75 -0.24 28.31
C ASP A 576 -4.56 -1.20 28.21
N VAL A 577 -3.35 -0.69 27.94
CA VAL A 577 -2.11 -1.49 28.01
C VAL A 577 -1.39 -1.14 29.31
N LYS A 578 -1.19 -2.14 30.18
CA LYS A 578 -0.58 -1.97 31.51
C LYS A 578 0.41 -3.10 31.79
N GLN A 579 1.21 -2.96 32.85
CA GLN A 579 2.07 -4.03 33.31
C GLN A 579 1.25 -5.27 33.72
N SER A 580 1.75 -6.45 33.35
CA SER A 580 1.18 -7.77 33.59
C SER A 580 2.29 -8.75 34.01
N ALA A 581 1.94 -10.02 34.25
CA ALA A 581 2.85 -11.08 34.69
C ALA A 581 4.00 -11.36 33.71
N TYR A 582 3.77 -11.15 32.40
CA TYR A 582 4.74 -11.47 31.33
C TYR A 582 5.19 -10.23 30.54
N GLY A 583 5.19 -9.07 31.20
CA GLY A 583 5.56 -7.79 30.58
C GLY A 583 4.38 -6.84 30.54
N PHE A 584 3.93 -6.45 29.34
CA PHE A 584 2.69 -5.69 29.16
C PHE A 584 1.52 -6.61 28.84
N GLY A 585 0.32 -6.22 29.28
CA GLY A 585 -0.94 -6.91 29.01
C GLY A 585 -2.02 -5.94 28.56
N ALA A 586 -2.99 -6.44 27.79
CA ALA A 586 -4.20 -5.70 27.40
C ALA A 586 -5.31 -5.91 28.44
N PHE A 587 -5.92 -4.83 28.92
CA PHE A 587 -6.96 -4.85 29.94
C PHE A 587 -8.25 -4.20 29.41
N ALA A 588 -9.40 -4.73 29.83
CA ALA A 588 -10.69 -4.15 29.47
C ALA A 588 -10.87 -2.76 30.13
N GLY A 589 -11.01 -1.71 29.33
CA GLY A 589 -11.29 -0.35 29.83
C GLY A 589 -12.76 -0.13 30.23
N GLU A 590 -13.63 -1.04 29.79
CA GLU A 590 -15.07 -1.11 30.10
C GLU A 590 -15.53 -2.57 30.21
N ASP A 591 -16.77 -2.79 30.63
CA ASP A 591 -17.37 -4.12 30.60
C ASP A 591 -17.60 -4.59 29.15
N ILE A 592 -17.04 -5.76 28.78
CA ILE A 592 -17.13 -6.32 27.42
C ILE A 592 -18.07 -7.53 27.43
N LYS A 593 -19.16 -7.47 26.66
CA LYS A 593 -20.13 -8.57 26.60
C LYS A 593 -19.56 -9.75 25.82
N THR A 594 -20.05 -10.94 26.13
CA THR A 594 -19.66 -12.15 25.37
C THR A 594 -20.00 -12.01 23.89
N ASN A 595 -19.05 -12.39 23.04
CA ASN A 595 -19.07 -12.24 21.59
C ASN A 595 -18.98 -10.79 21.07
N ASP A 596 -18.81 -9.79 21.94
CA ASP A 596 -18.44 -8.45 21.47
C ASP A 596 -17.04 -8.51 20.83
N MET A 597 -16.87 -7.69 19.79
CA MET A 597 -15.62 -7.59 19.05
C MET A 597 -14.61 -6.77 19.85
N VAL A 598 -13.52 -7.39 20.28
CA VAL A 598 -12.41 -6.70 20.96
C VAL A 598 -11.64 -5.87 19.95
N GLY A 599 -11.20 -6.48 18.86
CA GLY A 599 -10.42 -5.85 17.79
C GLY A 599 -9.87 -6.91 16.83
N ASP A 600 -9.26 -6.51 15.74
CA ASP A 600 -8.49 -7.41 14.89
C ASP A 600 -7.00 -7.39 15.27
N TYR A 601 -6.33 -8.54 15.11
CA TYR A 601 -4.89 -8.64 15.28
C TYR A 601 -4.20 -8.09 14.04
N THR A 602 -3.52 -6.95 14.20
CA THR A 602 -2.90 -6.21 13.10
C THR A 602 -1.38 -6.25 13.16
N GLY A 603 -0.73 -6.32 12.01
CA GLY A 603 0.72 -6.19 11.87
C GLY A 603 1.18 -6.34 10.42
N GLU A 604 2.43 -6.75 10.23
CA GLU A 604 3.00 -7.03 8.92
C GLU A 604 2.60 -8.44 8.45
N ILE A 605 2.01 -8.56 7.26
CA ILE A 605 1.66 -9.82 6.62
C ILE A 605 2.90 -10.36 5.91
N LEU A 606 3.35 -11.52 6.39
CA LEU A 606 4.40 -12.35 5.83
C LEU A 606 3.76 -13.44 4.97
N PHE A 607 4.10 -13.48 3.69
CA PHE A 607 3.64 -14.52 2.77
C PHE A 607 4.67 -15.64 2.71
N VAL A 608 4.22 -16.89 2.87
CA VAL A 608 5.08 -18.08 2.90
C VAL A 608 5.89 -18.26 1.60
N GLU A 609 5.37 -17.80 0.46
CA GLU A 609 6.08 -17.82 -0.84
C GLU A 609 7.12 -16.69 -0.98
N ALA A 610 7.02 -15.64 -0.18
CA ALA A 610 8.01 -14.54 -0.15
C ALA A 610 9.17 -14.82 0.81
N ALA A 611 8.88 -15.51 1.93
CA ALA A 611 9.84 -15.78 2.99
C ALA A 611 10.90 -16.84 2.63
N ALA A 612 10.65 -17.63 1.57
CA ALA A 612 11.58 -18.62 1.03
C ALA A 612 11.73 -18.42 -0.48
N THR A 613 12.45 -17.37 -0.86
CA THR A 613 13.03 -17.25 -2.21
C THR A 613 14.49 -17.69 -2.14
N ASP A 614 15.10 -18.08 -3.27
CA ASP A 614 16.55 -18.37 -3.35
C ASP A 614 17.43 -17.20 -2.84
N ALA A 615 16.86 -16.01 -2.65
CA ALA A 615 17.54 -14.82 -2.14
C ALA A 615 17.48 -14.65 -0.61
N MET A 616 16.58 -15.32 0.12
CA MET A 616 16.44 -15.18 1.58
C MET A 616 16.20 -16.56 2.23
N PRO A 617 17.26 -17.34 2.51
CA PRO A 617 17.15 -18.74 2.94
C PRO A 617 16.64 -18.92 4.38
N VAL A 618 16.66 -17.85 5.18
CA VAL A 618 16.23 -17.84 6.60
C VAL A 618 15.45 -16.54 6.85
N ASP A 619 14.31 -16.62 7.55
CA ASP A 619 13.59 -15.41 7.98
C ASP A 619 14.38 -14.70 9.09
N HIS A 620 14.96 -13.54 8.79
CA HIS A 620 15.72 -12.73 9.76
C HIS A 620 14.88 -12.31 10.97
N ARG A 621 13.54 -12.30 10.86
CA ARG A 621 12.63 -11.98 11.96
C ARG A 621 12.65 -13.05 13.03
N ASP A 622 12.76 -14.33 12.65
CA ASP A 622 12.88 -15.45 13.58
C ASP A 622 14.08 -15.26 14.52
N ILE A 623 15.22 -14.82 13.96
CA ILE A 623 16.47 -14.58 14.71
C ILE A 623 16.26 -13.46 15.73
N LEU A 624 15.58 -12.39 15.33
CA LEU A 624 15.27 -11.27 16.22
C LEU A 624 14.31 -11.66 17.33
N HIS A 625 13.22 -12.38 17.01
CA HIS A 625 12.27 -12.89 17.99
C HIS A 625 12.95 -13.84 19.00
N GLU A 626 13.82 -14.72 18.52
CA GLU A 626 14.64 -15.63 19.33
C GLU A 626 15.55 -14.86 20.29
N TYR A 627 16.35 -13.92 19.78
CA TYR A 627 17.26 -13.11 20.59
C TYR A 627 16.53 -12.30 21.68
N LEU A 628 15.34 -11.78 21.35
CA LEU A 628 14.55 -10.95 22.24
C LEU A 628 13.68 -11.75 23.22
N GLY A 629 13.53 -13.06 23.00
CA GLY A 629 12.64 -13.92 23.78
C GLY A 629 11.15 -13.62 23.56
N THR A 630 10.80 -12.96 22.45
CA THR A 630 9.43 -12.60 22.07
C THR A 630 8.96 -13.43 20.87
N ASN A 631 7.65 -13.49 20.64
CA ASN A 631 7.10 -13.99 19.38
C ASN A 631 5.76 -13.28 19.14
N TYR A 632 5.62 -12.63 18.00
CA TYR A 632 4.40 -11.90 17.61
C TYR A 632 3.80 -12.47 16.32
N PHE A 633 4.18 -13.70 15.95
CA PHE A 633 3.66 -14.39 14.77
C PHE A 633 2.32 -15.07 15.06
N PHE A 634 1.28 -14.64 14.35
CA PHE A 634 -0.02 -15.31 14.34
C PHE A 634 -0.44 -15.71 12.92
N GLY A 635 -0.84 -16.97 12.75
CA GLY A 635 -1.22 -17.51 11.45
C GLY A 635 -2.53 -16.93 10.91
N LEU A 636 -2.49 -16.43 9.68
CA LEU A 636 -3.61 -16.00 8.87
C LEU A 636 -3.77 -16.97 7.67
N SER A 637 -4.21 -18.20 7.96
CA SER A 637 -4.27 -19.30 6.99
C SER A 637 -2.88 -19.67 6.47
N ARG A 638 -2.56 -19.46 5.17
CA ARG A 638 -1.22 -19.69 4.58
C ARG A 638 -0.28 -18.47 4.63
N ALA A 639 -0.65 -17.41 5.35
CA ALA A 639 0.20 -16.28 5.67
C ALA A 639 0.38 -16.16 7.19
N THR A 640 1.33 -15.34 7.63
CA THR A 640 1.57 -15.03 9.05
C THR A 640 1.51 -13.52 9.25
N ILE A 641 0.95 -13.05 10.37
CA ILE A 641 1.02 -11.65 10.79
C ILE A 641 2.10 -11.53 11.85
N ASP A 642 3.10 -10.66 11.66
CA ASP A 642 4.06 -10.24 12.67
C ASP A 642 3.68 -8.86 13.22
N ALA A 643 3.33 -8.80 14.50
CA ALA A 643 3.01 -7.54 15.16
C ALA A 643 4.18 -6.90 15.90
N ARG A 644 5.46 -7.29 15.66
CA ARG A 644 6.62 -6.77 16.42
C ARG A 644 6.80 -5.26 16.27
N LEU A 645 6.90 -4.78 15.03
CA LEU A 645 7.22 -3.39 14.69
C LEU A 645 6.00 -2.55 14.30
N LEU A 646 4.88 -3.21 14.00
CA LEU A 646 3.64 -2.59 13.54
C LEU A 646 2.47 -3.34 14.17
N GLY A 647 1.54 -2.66 14.82
CA GLY A 647 0.39 -3.34 15.41
C GLY A 647 -0.53 -2.44 16.20
N ASN A 648 -1.51 -3.04 16.87
CA ASN A 648 -2.46 -2.34 17.74
C ASN A 648 -2.47 -2.98 19.14
N PRO A 649 -3.22 -2.44 20.11
CA PRO A 649 -3.26 -2.97 21.48
C PRO A 649 -3.57 -4.48 21.60
N THR A 650 -4.16 -5.11 20.57
CA THR A 650 -4.41 -6.56 20.62
C THR A 650 -3.16 -7.42 20.70
N ARG A 651 -1.99 -6.88 20.30
CA ARG A 651 -0.70 -7.58 20.42
C ARG A 651 -0.28 -7.86 21.86
N PHE A 652 -0.92 -7.23 22.84
CA PHE A 652 -0.67 -7.40 24.27
C PHE A 652 -1.64 -8.39 24.95
N LEU A 653 -2.50 -9.09 24.19
CA LEU A 653 -3.30 -10.18 24.78
C LEU A 653 -2.38 -11.38 25.04
N ASN A 654 -1.96 -11.56 26.28
CA ASN A 654 -1.07 -12.65 26.68
C ASN A 654 -1.72 -14.03 26.54
N ASP A 655 -0.88 -15.08 26.47
CA ASP A 655 -1.36 -16.46 26.57
C ASP A 655 -1.99 -16.68 27.95
N ALA A 656 -3.18 -17.27 27.98
CA ALA A 656 -3.94 -17.46 29.19
C ALA A 656 -3.29 -18.52 30.10
N LYS A 657 -2.47 -19.43 29.55
CA LYS A 657 -1.97 -20.60 30.28
C LYS A 657 -1.24 -20.21 31.57
N PRO A 658 -1.52 -20.91 32.68
CA PRO A 658 -2.37 -22.11 32.80
C PRO A 658 -3.88 -21.81 32.99
N ARG A 659 -4.29 -20.54 32.97
CA ARG A 659 -5.69 -20.11 33.05
C ARG A 659 -6.41 -20.34 31.73
N LYS A 660 -7.73 -20.17 31.76
CA LYS A 660 -8.59 -20.25 30.58
C LYS A 660 -8.66 -18.90 29.88
N PRO A 661 -8.61 -18.87 28.54
CA PRO A 661 -8.72 -17.62 27.80
C PRO A 661 -10.12 -17.02 27.93
N ASN A 662 -10.20 -15.69 27.91
CA ASN A 662 -11.45 -14.94 27.86
C ASN A 662 -11.67 -14.27 26.49
N CYS A 663 -10.74 -14.40 25.56
CA CYS A 663 -10.89 -14.01 24.17
C CYS A 663 -10.67 -15.22 23.23
N LYS A 664 -11.24 -15.12 22.03
CA LYS A 664 -11.06 -16.10 20.96
C LYS A 664 -10.65 -15.42 19.67
N ALA A 665 -9.69 -16.04 18.97
CA ALA A 665 -9.26 -15.66 17.63
C ALA A 665 -10.05 -16.43 16.55
N GLU A 666 -10.49 -15.74 15.50
CA GLU A 666 -11.18 -16.33 14.32
C GLU A 666 -10.74 -15.62 13.04
N ASN A 667 -10.45 -16.37 11.96
CA ASN A 667 -10.15 -15.77 10.66
C ASN A 667 -11.45 -15.31 9.99
N VAL A 668 -11.52 -14.03 9.62
CA VAL A 668 -12.72 -13.42 9.03
C VAL A 668 -12.35 -12.60 7.80
N LEU A 669 -13.19 -12.68 6.77
CA LEU A 669 -13.06 -11.90 5.54
C LEU A 669 -13.83 -10.57 5.67
N VAL A 670 -13.11 -9.46 5.54
CA VAL A 670 -13.61 -8.09 5.65
C VAL A 670 -13.32 -7.38 4.34
N ASN A 671 -14.36 -7.08 3.53
CA ASN A 671 -14.23 -6.48 2.20
C ASN A 671 -13.17 -7.13 1.28
N GLY A 672 -13.13 -8.46 1.26
CA GLY A 672 -12.18 -9.22 0.43
C GLY A 672 -10.77 -9.36 1.02
N GLN A 673 -10.50 -8.78 2.19
CA GLN A 673 -9.25 -8.94 2.93
C GLN A 673 -9.43 -9.85 4.15
N ARG A 674 -8.53 -10.83 4.33
CA ARG A 674 -8.54 -11.73 5.49
C ARG A 674 -7.93 -11.02 6.70
N ARG A 675 -8.58 -11.14 7.86
CA ARG A 675 -8.16 -10.55 9.13
C ARG A 675 -8.36 -11.56 10.26
N ILE A 676 -7.53 -11.46 11.31
CA ILE A 676 -7.70 -12.25 12.54
C ILE A 676 -8.58 -11.46 13.49
N TRP A 677 -9.80 -11.90 13.71
CA TRP A 677 -10.70 -11.31 14.69
C TRP A 677 -10.43 -11.80 16.09
N LEU A 678 -10.36 -10.88 17.05
CA LEU A 678 -10.40 -11.17 18.46
C LEU A 678 -11.74 -10.72 19.02
N ARG A 679 -12.46 -11.67 19.60
CA ARG A 679 -13.75 -11.41 20.26
C ARG A 679 -13.76 -11.95 21.67
N ALA A 680 -14.54 -11.33 22.54
CA ALA A 680 -14.75 -11.83 23.88
C ALA A 680 -15.44 -13.21 23.81
N SER A 681 -14.94 -14.16 24.59
CA SER A 681 -15.47 -15.52 24.69
C SER A 681 -15.70 -15.90 26.15
N LYS A 682 -16.48 -16.96 26.36
CA LYS A 682 -16.61 -17.55 27.70
C LYS A 682 -15.27 -18.12 28.14
N PHE A 683 -14.99 -18.10 29.44
CA PHE A 683 -14.12 -19.08 30.05
C PHE A 683 -14.68 -20.47 29.70
N SER A 684 -13.95 -21.27 28.93
CA SER A 684 -14.38 -22.63 28.60
C SER A 684 -14.32 -23.50 29.85
N GLU A 685 -15.41 -23.62 30.61
CA GLU A 685 -15.57 -24.79 31.47
C GLU A 685 -15.72 -26.05 30.61
N PRO A 686 -15.00 -27.14 30.93
CA PRO A 686 -15.16 -28.40 30.22
C PRO A 686 -16.61 -28.84 30.42
N GLU A 687 -17.30 -29.06 29.30
CA GLU A 687 -18.36 -30.05 29.17
C GLU A 687 -19.37 -30.16 30.33
N LEU A 688 -20.17 -29.14 30.61
CA LEU A 688 -21.50 -29.35 31.23
C LEU A 688 -22.35 -28.07 31.17
N ASN A 689 -23.00 -27.79 30.04
CA ASN A 689 -24.37 -27.25 29.99
C ASN A 689 -24.76 -26.84 28.56
N MET A 690 -25.41 -27.77 27.86
CA MET A 690 -26.14 -27.54 26.61
C MET A 690 -27.53 -26.91 26.89
N HIS A 691 -27.60 -25.88 27.73
CA HIS A 691 -28.82 -25.12 28.00
C HIS A 691 -28.62 -23.62 27.68
N TRP A 692 -29.38 -23.15 26.70
CA TRP A 692 -29.23 -21.85 26.02
C TRP A 692 -29.62 -20.59 26.83
N ASN A 693 -29.71 -20.64 28.17
CA ASN A 693 -30.29 -19.53 28.96
C ASN A 693 -29.58 -19.16 30.28
N LEU A 694 -28.35 -19.60 30.54
CA LEU A 694 -27.57 -19.05 31.66
C LEU A 694 -26.90 -17.74 31.22
N ALA A 695 -27.32 -16.63 31.85
CA ALA A 695 -26.80 -15.29 31.66
C ALA A 695 -25.27 -15.30 31.70
N VAL A 696 -24.64 -15.03 30.56
CA VAL A 696 -23.19 -15.06 30.44
C VAL A 696 -22.66 -13.76 31.03
N ARG A 697 -21.75 -13.86 32.00
CA ARG A 697 -21.15 -12.67 32.61
C ARG A 697 -20.22 -11.98 31.59
N PRO A 698 -20.29 -10.64 31.48
CA PRO A 698 -19.32 -9.88 30.69
C PRO A 698 -17.92 -10.01 31.29
N ILE A 699 -16.90 -9.71 30.49
CA ILE A 699 -15.56 -9.44 31.01
C ILE A 699 -15.65 -8.08 31.70
N GLU A 700 -15.37 -8.04 32.99
CA GLU A 700 -15.47 -6.82 33.79
C GLU A 700 -14.34 -5.85 33.47
N LYS A 701 -14.61 -4.54 33.60
CA LYS A 701 -13.58 -3.51 33.52
C LYS A 701 -12.39 -3.84 34.43
N GLY A 702 -11.18 -3.66 33.90
CA GLY A 702 -9.92 -3.90 34.61
C GLY A 702 -9.43 -5.35 34.54
N VAL A 703 -10.18 -6.27 33.93
CA VAL A 703 -9.74 -7.65 33.72
C VAL A 703 -8.81 -7.74 32.51
N GLU A 704 -7.70 -8.49 32.65
CA GLU A 704 -6.77 -8.76 31.55
C GLU A 704 -7.43 -9.62 30.46
N LEU A 705 -7.26 -9.23 29.21
CA LEU A 705 -7.70 -9.96 28.04
C LEU A 705 -6.61 -10.94 27.61
N THR A 706 -6.99 -12.21 27.45
CA THR A 706 -6.06 -13.31 27.20
C THR A 706 -6.58 -14.25 26.12
N LEU A 707 -5.65 -14.85 25.38
CA LEU A 707 -5.90 -15.82 24.31
C LEU A 707 -5.32 -17.19 24.66
N ASP A 708 -5.74 -18.24 23.95
CA ASP A 708 -4.94 -19.47 23.88
C ASP A 708 -4.09 -19.37 22.62
N TYR A 709 -2.77 -19.28 22.79
CA TYR A 709 -1.84 -19.21 21.65
C TYR A 709 -1.77 -20.54 20.87
N GLY A 710 -2.31 -21.64 21.42
CA GLY A 710 -2.36 -22.94 20.77
C GLY A 710 -1.06 -23.73 20.94
N LYS A 711 -1.12 -25.04 20.66
CA LYS A 711 0.04 -25.94 20.85
C LYS A 711 1.16 -25.69 19.85
N GLU A 712 0.82 -25.40 18.59
CA GLU A 712 1.82 -25.20 17.52
C GLU A 712 2.71 -23.98 17.78
N TYR A 713 2.14 -22.90 18.32
CA TYR A 713 2.89 -21.71 18.73
C TYR A 713 4.02 -22.06 19.73
N TRP A 714 3.71 -22.92 20.70
CA TRP A 714 4.69 -23.33 21.73
C TRP A 714 5.64 -24.43 21.26
N LYS A 715 5.22 -25.33 20.36
CA LYS A 715 6.09 -26.38 19.79
C LYS A 715 7.28 -25.80 19.03
N GLN A 716 7.09 -24.73 18.26
CA GLN A 716 8.19 -24.06 17.54
C GLN A 716 9.31 -23.60 18.49
N LYS A 717 8.99 -23.32 19.76
CA LYS A 717 9.96 -22.95 20.80
C LYS A 717 10.66 -24.17 21.39
N GLU A 718 9.94 -25.29 21.57
CA GLU A 718 10.47 -26.53 22.16
C GLU A 718 11.51 -27.21 21.26
N THR A 719 11.25 -27.36 19.95
CA THR A 719 12.20 -27.98 18.99
C THR A 719 13.51 -27.19 18.88
N LYS A 720 13.42 -25.86 18.84
CA LYS A 720 14.60 -24.96 18.75
C LYS A 720 15.44 -24.99 20.05
N THR A 721 14.80 -25.15 21.21
CA THR A 721 15.51 -25.27 22.51
C THR A 721 16.26 -26.61 22.66
N SER A 722 15.76 -27.69 22.04
CA SER A 722 16.46 -28.98 22.01
C SER A 722 17.69 -28.99 21.09
N GLU A 723 17.65 -28.29 19.95
CA GLU A 723 18.78 -28.16 19.03
C GLU A 723 19.91 -27.32 19.63
N GLN A 724 19.58 -26.21 20.33
CA GLN A 724 20.57 -25.40 21.06
C GLN A 724 21.28 -26.17 22.18
N LYS A 725 20.60 -27.11 22.87
CA LYS A 725 21.23 -28.00 23.86
C LYS A 725 22.15 -29.05 23.23
N GLN A 726 21.95 -29.36 21.94
CA GLN A 726 22.80 -30.29 21.18
C GLN A 726 24.04 -29.56 20.67
N GLU A 727 23.91 -28.34 20.15
CA GLU A 727 25.05 -27.50 19.71
C GLU A 727 25.93 -27.05 20.88
N SER A 728 25.34 -26.73 22.04
CA SER A 728 26.12 -26.40 23.25
C SER A 728 26.87 -27.59 23.82
N ARG A 729 26.44 -28.83 23.52
CA ARG A 729 27.13 -30.07 23.91
C ARG A 729 28.25 -30.43 22.94
N SER A 730 28.06 -30.21 21.64
CA SER A 730 29.12 -30.42 20.64
C SER A 730 30.22 -29.35 20.72
N GLY A 731 29.89 -28.10 21.08
CA GLY A 731 30.88 -27.03 21.29
C GLY A 731 31.71 -27.17 22.58
N SER A 732 31.28 -28.02 23.52
CA SER A 732 32.05 -28.33 24.74
C SER A 732 32.93 -29.59 24.62
N GLU A 733 32.84 -30.33 23.51
CA GLU A 733 33.72 -31.48 23.23
C GLU A 733 34.89 -31.13 22.28
N GLU A 734 34.95 -29.89 21.77
CA GLU A 734 36.08 -29.34 20.98
C GLU A 734 36.73 -28.10 21.63
N ALA A 735 36.85 -28.06 22.96
CA ALA A 735 37.65 -27.08 23.70
C ALA A 735 38.76 -27.74 24.52
#